data_AF-A0A2L0EUI4-F1
#
_entry.id   AF-A0A2L0EUI4-F1
#
_cell.length_a   1.000
_cell.length_b   1.000
_cell.length_c   1.000
_cell.angle_alpha   90.00
_cell.angle_beta   90.00
_cell.angle_gamma   90.00
#
_symmetry.space_group_name_H-M   'P 1'
#
loop_
_entity.id
_entity.type
_entity.pdbx_description
1 polymer ?
#
loop_
_entity_poly.entity_id
_entity_poly.type
_entity_poly.pdbx_seq_one_letter_code
_entity_poly.pdbx_strand_id
1 'polypeptide(L)'
;MNRSQAPRPQGQKDLARSQRTQTSGNVRTGDARKPHPAPDAGRPGGGATRASIVSSAFGFVAAAAFAGAAAWASGCQGEAPPGPSTEGHPPERTTSLPRPAPTTSARATAPVEAPRSAPTSAPSAEAEPPLPEKPYTGPLLGSIVPQAAVYPTTEFSKERLGYIRLGGKVPVDPKPIKAGSCAKGWYRLLDGGYVCGRSATTDMSNPQVRLGITAPKLDDVLPYKYAFNTTHGTPLYRSVPSRDEMARYEPYLESSKRKKKEEEKKRAEELYEETEKEVAAATAARGAGGGEAGASPAPVDGQAPAPAMTAVVGDAAAAGDKAAAVAAAASLGILTPAPAEEEPEKPWWENVDEKGRPLNVTLADLDKDADGTVAKRMVKGFFVAVDKTFGWNGRSWYKTTAGLVAPSDRMYIIKPPTSQGIDFPEGAKSVGFILAKSANKYQFDAEMKSVSVAGSLERFSAFGLTGETHSHKATVYRKTTEGWWMKGADGTYTDIGAPPPDLAPGEKWIDVNLSRKTIVAIEGDRPVYAALVSPGRRSKDKKKDHPTHTGVFRIREKHIATTMDGDGTVAGDLPYSIEDVPYVAYYDGSYALHGAFWHSNFGREMSHGCVNLSPLDAKKIFFWSEPRLPRGWHGVWATSENRGTLISIHE
;
A
#
# COMPACT_ATOMS: atom_id res chain seq x y z
N MET A 1 6.53 31.42 -38.25
CA MET A 1 7.47 32.53 -38.54
C MET A 1 6.76 33.85 -38.25
N ASN A 2 7.50 34.90 -37.85
CA ASN A 2 7.17 36.34 -37.62
C ASN A 2 5.72 36.76 -37.25
N ARG A 3 5.40 37.42 -36.12
CA ARG A 3 5.86 38.70 -35.47
C ARG A 3 5.36 40.01 -36.09
N SER A 4 4.84 40.88 -35.20
CA SER A 4 4.60 42.34 -35.34
C SER A 4 3.41 42.80 -36.22
N GLN A 5 2.69 43.89 -35.94
CA GLN A 5 2.65 44.80 -34.77
C GLN A 5 1.26 45.50 -34.66
N ALA A 6 1.03 46.32 -33.61
CA ALA A 6 -0.25 46.99 -33.31
C ALA A 6 -0.32 48.45 -33.80
N PRO A 7 -1.46 49.17 -33.59
CA PRO A 7 -1.47 50.11 -32.45
C PRO A 7 -2.81 50.22 -31.66
N ARG A 8 -2.77 50.97 -30.55
CA ARG A 8 -3.92 51.44 -29.73
C ARG A 8 -3.82 52.96 -29.49
N PRO A 9 -4.95 53.65 -29.25
CA PRO A 9 -5.04 54.84 -28.40
C PRO A 9 -6.00 54.64 -27.20
N GLN A 10 -6.19 55.60 -26.30
CA GLN A 10 -5.22 56.04 -25.27
C GLN A 10 -5.97 56.67 -24.06
N GLY A 11 -5.33 56.73 -22.88
CA GLY A 11 -5.85 57.37 -21.65
C GLY A 11 -5.60 56.50 -20.40
N GLN A 12 -4.51 56.69 -19.64
CA GLN A 12 -4.28 57.70 -18.56
C GLN A 12 -5.21 57.48 -17.35
N LYS A 13 -4.73 57.30 -16.10
CA LYS A 13 -3.41 57.49 -15.41
C LYS A 13 -3.39 56.62 -14.11
N ASP A 14 -2.39 56.45 -13.21
CA ASP A 14 -0.94 56.78 -12.98
C ASP A 14 -0.45 55.88 -11.78
N LEU A 15 0.82 55.69 -11.34
CA LEU A 15 2.17 56.07 -11.82
C LEU A 15 3.27 55.03 -11.40
N ALA A 16 3.66 54.96 -10.12
CA ALA A 16 4.83 54.20 -9.57
C ALA A 16 4.64 53.91 -8.04
N ARG A 17 5.25 52.94 -7.33
CA ARG A 17 6.47 52.06 -7.43
C ARG A 17 7.73 52.53 -6.65
N SER A 18 8.12 51.69 -5.66
CA SER A 18 9.48 51.41 -5.11
C SER A 18 10.02 52.12 -3.84
N GLN A 19 10.40 51.28 -2.86
CA GLN A 19 11.57 51.32 -1.95
C GLN A 19 11.96 52.61 -1.19
N ARG A 20 12.15 52.46 0.15
CA ARG A 20 13.42 52.78 0.83
C ARG A 20 13.59 52.08 2.19
N THR A 21 14.83 52.04 2.67
CA THR A 21 15.30 51.51 3.96
C THR A 21 15.65 52.66 4.93
N GLN A 22 16.29 52.34 6.08
CA GLN A 22 16.79 53.23 7.16
C GLN A 22 15.78 53.65 8.25
N THR A 23 16.17 53.98 9.48
CA THR A 23 17.01 53.29 10.50
C THR A 23 16.95 54.09 11.81
N SER A 24 17.09 53.42 12.97
CA SER A 24 17.44 53.97 14.30
C SER A 24 16.47 54.96 14.99
N GLY A 25 16.32 54.79 16.32
CA GLY A 25 15.52 55.67 17.19
C GLY A 25 15.39 55.09 18.60
N ASN A 26 16.35 55.39 19.48
CA ASN A 26 16.41 54.89 20.87
C ASN A 26 15.65 55.80 21.86
N VAL A 27 15.29 55.29 23.05
CA VAL A 27 15.62 55.87 24.40
C VAL A 27 14.88 55.16 25.57
N ARG A 28 15.66 54.48 26.44
CA ARG A 28 15.60 54.38 27.93
C ARG A 28 14.32 53.86 28.67
N THR A 29 14.36 53.24 29.88
CA THR A 29 15.42 52.71 30.80
C THR A 29 14.82 51.75 31.86
N GLY A 30 15.64 50.91 32.49
CA GLY A 30 15.31 50.03 33.65
C GLY A 30 15.53 48.54 33.33
N ASP A 31 16.70 47.91 33.52
CA ASP A 31 17.61 47.81 34.69
C ASP A 31 16.99 46.95 35.83
N ALA A 32 17.60 45.88 36.39
CA ALA A 32 18.99 45.40 36.25
C ALA A 32 19.21 43.89 36.61
N ARG A 33 20.43 43.40 36.29
CA ARG A 33 21.21 42.26 36.91
C ARG A 33 20.92 40.77 36.54
N LYS A 34 21.96 40.18 35.94
CA LYS A 34 22.32 38.74 35.74
C LYS A 34 22.95 38.13 37.05
N PRO A 35 23.60 36.92 37.09
CA PRO A 35 23.66 35.75 36.16
C PRO A 35 23.56 34.33 36.82
N HIS A 36 23.63 33.29 35.97
CA HIS A 36 24.19 31.91 36.11
C HIS A 36 25.19 31.62 37.27
N PRO A 37 25.30 30.35 37.78
CA PRO A 37 26.03 29.28 37.07
C PRO A 37 25.56 27.80 37.25
N ALA A 38 26.23 26.93 36.48
CA ALA A 38 26.48 25.49 36.68
C ALA A 38 27.98 25.25 36.32
N PRO A 39 28.64 24.09 36.60
CA PRO A 39 28.19 22.80 37.16
C PRO A 39 28.80 22.57 38.58
N ASP A 40 28.89 21.37 39.18
CA ASP A 40 29.81 20.24 38.85
C ASP A 40 29.46 18.93 39.63
N ALA A 41 30.35 17.92 39.62
CA ALA A 41 30.08 16.51 39.94
C ALA A 41 30.22 16.07 41.42
N GLY A 42 29.66 14.89 41.74
CA GLY A 42 29.88 14.17 43.00
C GLY A 42 29.40 12.71 42.96
N ARG A 43 30.33 11.74 43.04
CA ARG A 43 30.10 10.28 43.12
C ARG A 43 30.71 9.78 44.44
N PRO A 44 30.08 8.84 45.17
CA PRO A 44 30.37 7.40 45.00
C PRO A 44 29.09 6.60 44.67
N GLY A 45 29.09 5.29 44.45
CA GLY A 45 30.17 4.30 44.52
C GLY A 45 29.69 3.05 45.26
N GLY A 46 29.56 1.93 44.55
CA GLY A 46 29.03 0.67 45.10
C GLY A 46 28.53 -0.23 43.97
N GLY A 47 29.14 -1.40 43.80
CA GLY A 47 28.75 -2.39 42.80
C GLY A 47 28.40 -3.72 43.47
N ALA A 48 27.51 -4.49 42.84
CA ALA A 48 27.20 -5.87 43.18
C ALA A 48 27.04 -6.69 41.89
N THR A 49 27.34 -7.98 41.97
CA THR A 49 27.76 -8.77 40.79
C THR A 49 26.65 -9.64 40.20
N ARG A 50 26.82 -9.94 38.90
CA ARG A 50 26.09 -10.91 38.07
C ARG A 50 25.56 -12.16 38.81
N ALA A 51 24.35 -12.58 38.43
CA ALA A 51 24.06 -14.00 38.17
C ALA A 51 22.94 -14.11 37.12
N SER A 52 23.29 -14.55 35.90
CA SER A 52 22.33 -14.98 34.87
C SER A 52 22.69 -16.40 34.47
N ILE A 53 21.82 -17.36 34.74
CA ILE A 53 22.08 -18.78 34.47
C ILE A 53 21.75 -19.05 33.00
N VAL A 54 22.76 -19.52 32.25
CA VAL A 54 22.59 -20.11 30.91
C VAL A 54 23.01 -21.56 31.01
N SER A 55 22.05 -22.49 30.93
CA SER A 55 22.31 -23.93 30.93
C SER A 55 22.29 -24.46 29.51
N SER A 56 23.47 -24.59 28.91
CA SER A 56 23.69 -25.33 27.67
C SER A 56 24.17 -26.75 27.97
N ALA A 57 23.44 -27.76 27.52
CA ALA A 57 23.86 -29.16 27.60
C ALA A 57 23.65 -29.83 26.23
N PHE A 58 24.75 -30.09 25.53
CA PHE A 58 24.78 -31.02 24.39
C PHE A 58 25.15 -32.42 24.90
N GLY A 59 24.57 -33.45 24.29
CA GLY A 59 24.89 -34.86 24.57
C GLY A 59 24.48 -35.75 23.39
N PHE A 60 25.46 -36.29 22.67
CA PHE A 60 25.27 -37.09 21.45
C PHE A 60 25.43 -38.59 21.72
N VAL A 61 24.52 -39.41 21.18
CA VAL A 61 24.75 -40.80 20.69
C VAL A 61 23.71 -41.00 19.56
N ALA A 62 24.06 -40.90 18.27
CA ALA A 62 24.59 -41.97 17.39
C ALA A 62 23.62 -43.18 17.27
N ALA A 63 22.89 -43.34 16.16
CA ALA A 63 23.25 -44.14 14.96
C ALA A 63 23.06 -45.67 15.14
N ALA A 64 22.51 -46.48 14.20
CA ALA A 64 21.81 -46.28 12.91
C ALA A 64 21.04 -47.63 12.60
N ALA A 65 20.66 -48.13 11.40
CA ALA A 65 20.88 -47.74 9.99
C ALA A 65 19.92 -48.49 8.98
N PHE A 66 19.80 -47.92 7.77
CA PHE A 66 19.54 -48.57 6.45
C PHE A 66 18.23 -49.28 6.05
N ALA A 67 18.08 -49.32 4.71
CA ALA A 67 17.11 -50.02 3.83
C ALA A 67 15.64 -49.49 3.83
N GLY A 68 15.03 -49.20 2.67
CA GLY A 68 15.51 -49.27 1.28
C GLY A 68 14.64 -48.46 0.31
N ALA A 69 14.99 -48.46 -0.99
CA ALA A 69 14.33 -47.65 -2.02
C ALA A 69 14.14 -48.41 -3.35
N ALA A 70 13.27 -47.85 -4.21
CA ALA A 70 12.97 -48.23 -5.60
C ALA A 70 12.14 -49.52 -5.83
N ALA A 71 11.29 -49.64 -6.88
CA ALA A 71 10.65 -48.65 -7.77
C ALA A 71 9.58 -49.32 -8.70
N TRP A 72 8.99 -48.52 -9.60
CA TRP A 72 8.30 -48.88 -10.88
C TRP A 72 6.81 -49.29 -10.89
N ALA A 73 5.97 -48.26 -11.04
CA ALA A 73 5.00 -48.05 -12.14
C ALA A 73 4.22 -49.22 -12.80
N SER A 74 2.89 -49.07 -12.87
CA SER A 74 2.08 -49.12 -14.11
C SER A 74 0.60 -48.75 -13.85
N GLY A 75 -0.12 -48.25 -14.86
CA GLY A 75 -1.58 -48.07 -14.82
C GLY A 75 -2.10 -46.75 -15.41
N CYS A 76 -2.92 -46.85 -16.45
CA CYS A 76 -3.78 -45.77 -16.98
C CYS A 76 -5.23 -46.28 -17.02
N GLN A 77 -6.16 -45.49 -17.59
CA GLN A 77 -7.63 -45.57 -17.42
C GLN A 77 -8.08 -45.08 -16.02
N GLY A 78 -9.15 -44.30 -15.85
CA GLY A 78 -10.05 -43.69 -16.83
C GLY A 78 -11.46 -44.26 -16.81
N GLU A 79 -12.34 -43.68 -15.98
CA GLU A 79 -13.80 -43.58 -16.20
C GLU A 79 -14.40 -42.56 -15.20
N ALA A 80 -15.62 -42.06 -15.46
CA ALA A 80 -16.37 -41.19 -14.54
C ALA A 80 -17.89 -41.52 -14.54
N PRO A 81 -18.54 -41.70 -13.37
CA PRO A 81 -19.97 -41.99 -13.29
C PRO A 81 -20.81 -40.85 -12.65
N PRO A 82 -22.15 -40.85 -12.80
CA PRO A 82 -22.86 -40.96 -14.07
C PRO A 82 -23.94 -39.86 -14.24
N GLY A 83 -24.33 -39.54 -15.48
CA GLY A 83 -25.46 -38.67 -15.79
C GLY A 83 -26.75 -39.47 -16.10
N PRO A 84 -27.96 -38.93 -15.83
CA PRO A 84 -29.22 -39.60 -16.16
C PRO A 84 -29.64 -39.42 -17.63
N SER A 85 -29.77 -40.56 -18.31
CA SER A 85 -30.56 -40.94 -19.49
C SER A 85 -31.35 -39.92 -20.32
N THR A 86 -31.30 -40.10 -21.64
CA THR A 86 -32.39 -39.83 -22.61
C THR A 86 -33.14 -41.15 -22.91
N GLU A 87 -34.16 -41.29 -23.78
CA GLU A 87 -34.75 -40.40 -24.79
C GLU A 87 -36.22 -40.78 -25.12
N GLY A 88 -36.90 -39.99 -25.96
CA GLY A 88 -38.24 -40.27 -26.51
C GLY A 88 -38.67 -39.16 -27.48
N HIS A 89 -39.42 -39.49 -28.55
CA HIS A 89 -39.68 -38.58 -29.69
C HIS A 89 -41.18 -38.58 -30.15
N PRO A 90 -41.60 -37.69 -31.09
CA PRO A 90 -42.98 -37.15 -31.28
C PRO A 90 -43.82 -37.99 -32.30
N PRO A 91 -45.00 -37.58 -32.87
CA PRO A 91 -45.70 -36.27 -32.98
C PRO A 91 -47.19 -36.31 -32.50
N GLU A 92 -48.12 -35.33 -32.67
CA GLU A 92 -48.44 -34.48 -33.84
C GLU A 92 -49.14 -33.12 -33.51
N ARG A 93 -49.97 -32.56 -34.43
CA ARG A 93 -50.18 -31.10 -34.62
C ARG A 93 -51.64 -30.71 -34.92
N THR A 94 -52.24 -29.81 -34.13
CA THR A 94 -53.39 -28.97 -34.57
C THR A 94 -53.46 -27.58 -33.93
N THR A 95 -53.20 -26.57 -34.78
CA THR A 95 -53.86 -25.25 -34.92
C THR A 95 -54.95 -24.81 -33.92
N SER A 96 -54.83 -23.58 -33.39
CA SER A 96 -55.79 -22.48 -33.68
C SER A 96 -55.31 -21.11 -33.15
N LEU A 97 -55.75 -20.04 -33.82
CA LEU A 97 -55.67 -18.63 -33.40
C LEU A 97 -56.97 -17.94 -33.81
N PRO A 98 -57.43 -16.92 -33.05
CA PRO A 98 -57.92 -15.70 -33.71
C PRO A 98 -57.16 -14.43 -33.30
N ARG A 99 -57.53 -13.32 -33.95
CA ARG A 99 -56.80 -12.05 -34.08
C ARG A 99 -57.66 -10.88 -33.58
N PRO A 100 -57.10 -9.88 -32.86
CA PRO A 100 -57.78 -8.61 -32.60
C PRO A 100 -57.62 -7.61 -33.76
N ALA A 101 -58.62 -6.75 -33.96
CA ALA A 101 -58.65 -5.64 -34.90
C ALA A 101 -59.69 -4.58 -34.41
N PRO A 102 -59.76 -3.34 -34.94
CA PRO A 102 -59.04 -2.23 -34.31
C PRO A 102 -59.88 -0.93 -34.16
N THR A 103 -59.20 0.18 -33.79
CA THR A 103 -59.66 1.60 -33.90
C THR A 103 -60.84 2.01 -32.98
N THR A 104 -61.09 3.30 -32.66
CA THR A 104 -60.61 4.58 -33.24
C THR A 104 -60.41 5.69 -32.19
N SER A 105 -59.81 6.82 -32.59
CA SER A 105 -59.57 8.03 -31.79
C SER A 105 -60.77 8.98 -31.69
N ALA A 106 -60.85 9.77 -30.60
CA ALA A 106 -61.58 11.04 -30.52
C ALA A 106 -61.00 11.98 -29.42
N ARG A 107 -61.27 13.29 -29.50
CA ARG A 107 -60.65 14.37 -28.70
C ARG A 107 -61.69 15.47 -28.36
N ALA A 108 -61.87 15.85 -27.09
CA ALA A 108 -62.50 17.13 -26.71
C ALA A 108 -62.30 17.55 -25.23
N THR A 109 -62.16 18.87 -25.02
CA THR A 109 -62.59 19.72 -23.87
C THR A 109 -62.31 19.35 -22.39
N ALA A 110 -61.80 20.35 -21.65
CA ALA A 110 -61.98 20.53 -20.19
C ALA A 110 -63.04 21.62 -19.91
N PRO A 111 -63.58 21.73 -18.67
CA PRO A 111 -63.16 22.87 -17.82
C PRO A 111 -63.18 22.65 -16.28
N VAL A 112 -62.29 23.39 -15.58
CA VAL A 112 -62.47 24.13 -14.30
C VAL A 112 -62.95 23.42 -13.00
N GLU A 113 -62.09 23.51 -11.95
CA GLU A 113 -62.33 23.59 -10.47
C GLU A 113 -63.33 22.67 -9.72
N ALA A 114 -63.12 22.23 -8.47
CA ALA A 114 -61.93 22.17 -7.58
C ALA A 114 -62.12 21.09 -6.47
N PRO A 115 -61.39 21.10 -5.34
CA PRO A 115 -60.52 20.00 -4.93
C PRO A 115 -61.20 18.88 -4.10
N ARG A 116 -60.74 17.63 -4.26
CA ARG A 116 -60.92 16.56 -3.27
C ARG A 116 -59.69 15.65 -3.16
N SER A 117 -59.33 15.38 -1.90
CA SER A 117 -58.59 14.21 -1.38
C SER A 117 -57.31 13.75 -2.08
N ALA A 118 -56.18 13.87 -1.38
CA ALA A 118 -54.94 13.21 -1.78
C ALA A 118 -55.09 11.67 -1.79
N PRO A 119 -54.59 10.96 -2.81
CA PRO A 119 -54.47 9.51 -2.78
C PRO A 119 -53.33 9.10 -1.84
N THR A 120 -53.61 8.12 -0.98
CA THR A 120 -52.68 7.47 -0.05
C THR A 120 -51.34 7.14 -0.70
N SER A 121 -50.25 7.39 0.03
CA SER A 121 -48.91 6.96 -0.35
C SER A 121 -48.86 5.44 -0.58
N ALA A 122 -48.50 5.02 -1.80
CA ALA A 122 -48.07 3.65 -2.03
C ALA A 122 -46.86 3.34 -1.12
N PRO A 123 -46.76 2.14 -0.53
CA PRO A 123 -45.62 1.79 0.32
C PRO A 123 -44.34 1.87 -0.51
N SER A 124 -43.33 2.56 0.04
CA SER A 124 -41.98 2.52 -0.53
C SER A 124 -41.51 1.07 -0.48
N ALA A 125 -41.29 0.46 -1.66
CA ALA A 125 -40.73 -0.88 -1.73
C ALA A 125 -39.32 -0.83 -1.14
N GLU A 126 -39.12 -1.51 -0.01
CA GLU A 126 -37.80 -1.72 0.56
C GLU A 126 -36.97 -2.47 -0.48
N ALA A 127 -35.90 -1.85 -0.97
CA ALA A 127 -35.01 -2.48 -1.92
C ALA A 127 -34.23 -3.58 -1.19
N GLU A 128 -34.67 -4.83 -1.36
CA GLU A 128 -33.95 -6.00 -0.84
C GLU A 128 -32.47 -5.90 -1.22
N PRO A 129 -31.54 -6.24 -0.30
CA PRO A 129 -30.12 -6.27 -0.63
C PRO A 129 -29.93 -7.22 -1.81
N PRO A 130 -29.25 -6.80 -2.89
CA PRO A 130 -29.20 -7.57 -4.12
C PRO A 130 -28.60 -8.96 -3.83
N LEU A 131 -29.39 -10.00 -4.12
CA LEU A 131 -28.97 -11.40 -4.03
C LEU A 131 -27.60 -11.56 -4.70
N PRO A 132 -26.70 -12.42 -4.16
CA PRO A 132 -25.38 -12.63 -4.75
C PRO A 132 -25.55 -13.13 -6.19
N GLU A 133 -25.32 -12.22 -7.14
CA GLU A 133 -25.59 -12.45 -8.55
C GLU A 133 -24.79 -13.65 -9.03
N LYS A 134 -25.48 -14.67 -9.56
CA LYS A 134 -24.81 -15.85 -10.13
C LYS A 134 -23.75 -15.39 -11.14
N PRO A 135 -22.51 -15.90 -11.08
CA PRO A 135 -21.42 -15.41 -11.92
C PRO A 135 -21.84 -15.31 -13.39
N TYR A 136 -21.74 -14.10 -13.95
CA TYR A 136 -22.24 -13.84 -15.30
C TYR A 136 -21.50 -14.69 -16.34
N THR A 137 -22.25 -15.57 -17.01
CA THR A 137 -21.74 -16.55 -17.98
C THR A 137 -21.84 -16.11 -19.44
N GLY A 138 -22.34 -14.89 -19.70
CA GLY A 138 -22.52 -14.35 -21.04
C GLY A 138 -21.24 -13.76 -21.67
N PRO A 139 -21.36 -13.10 -22.83
CA PRO A 139 -20.23 -12.49 -23.51
C PRO A 139 -19.49 -11.44 -22.68
N LEU A 140 -18.16 -11.51 -22.69
CA LEU A 140 -17.28 -10.57 -22.00
C LEU A 140 -16.49 -9.71 -22.98
N LEU A 141 -16.18 -8.48 -22.56
CA LEU A 141 -15.24 -7.58 -23.22
C LEU A 141 -14.00 -7.41 -22.34
N GLY A 142 -12.83 -7.74 -22.86
CA GLY A 142 -11.54 -7.66 -22.19
C GLY A 142 -10.75 -6.42 -22.64
N SER A 143 -10.28 -5.62 -21.69
CA SER A 143 -9.46 -4.43 -21.95
C SER A 143 -8.05 -4.82 -22.43
N ILE A 144 -7.61 -4.23 -23.54
CA ILE A 144 -6.28 -4.46 -24.15
C ILE A 144 -5.35 -3.24 -24.05
N VAL A 145 -5.72 -2.22 -23.28
CA VAL A 145 -4.90 -1.02 -23.01
C VAL A 145 -4.85 -0.76 -21.50
N PRO A 146 -3.85 0.00 -20.98
CA PRO A 146 -3.72 0.26 -19.54
C PRO A 146 -5.00 0.71 -18.85
N GLN A 147 -5.77 1.59 -19.51
CA GLN A 147 -7.13 1.99 -19.13
C GLN A 147 -8.00 2.11 -20.38
N ALA A 148 -8.99 1.23 -20.54
CA ALA A 148 -10.04 1.39 -21.55
C ALA A 148 -11.16 2.25 -20.95
N ALA A 149 -11.30 3.48 -21.44
CA ALA A 149 -12.34 4.41 -20.97
C ALA A 149 -13.73 3.98 -21.46
N VAL A 150 -14.72 4.13 -20.57
CA VAL A 150 -16.15 3.96 -20.83
C VAL A 150 -16.80 5.32 -21.02
N TYR A 151 -17.57 5.47 -22.08
CA TYR A 151 -18.21 6.72 -22.52
C TYR A 151 -19.74 6.65 -22.36
N PRO A 152 -20.44 7.77 -22.15
CA PRO A 152 -21.91 7.79 -22.05
C PRO A 152 -22.61 7.48 -23.38
N THR A 153 -21.95 7.77 -24.51
CA THR A 153 -22.48 7.58 -25.87
C THR A 153 -21.44 6.88 -26.77
N THR A 154 -21.80 6.61 -28.03
CA THR A 154 -20.89 6.07 -29.06
C THR A 154 -19.96 7.15 -29.66
N GLU A 155 -19.50 8.11 -28.85
CA GLU A 155 -18.65 9.22 -29.28
C GLU A 155 -17.53 9.50 -28.25
N PHE A 156 -16.41 10.05 -28.72
CA PHE A 156 -15.29 10.43 -27.85
C PHE A 156 -15.53 11.78 -27.15
N SER A 157 -16.26 11.75 -26.04
CA SER A 157 -16.46 12.89 -25.14
C SER A 157 -15.27 13.14 -24.20
N LYS A 158 -15.21 14.35 -23.61
CA LYS A 158 -14.35 14.62 -22.44
C LYS A 158 -14.88 13.92 -21.18
N GLU A 159 -16.21 13.92 -21.04
CA GLU A 159 -16.93 13.14 -20.04
C GLU A 159 -16.71 11.64 -20.27
N ARG A 160 -16.48 10.91 -19.18
CA ARG A 160 -16.28 9.45 -19.14
C ARG A 160 -17.04 8.93 -17.93
N LEU A 161 -17.67 7.78 -18.06
CA LEU A 161 -18.38 7.14 -16.95
C LEU A 161 -17.42 6.36 -16.04
N GLY A 162 -16.38 5.76 -16.60
CA GLY A 162 -15.41 4.96 -15.85
C GLY A 162 -14.33 4.36 -16.73
N TYR A 163 -13.57 3.40 -16.20
CA TYR A 163 -12.55 2.69 -16.98
C TYR A 163 -12.30 1.25 -16.52
N ILE A 164 -11.82 0.45 -17.47
CA ILE A 164 -11.46 -0.96 -17.31
C ILE A 164 -9.95 -1.09 -17.48
N ARG A 165 -9.25 -1.56 -16.44
CA ARG A 165 -7.79 -1.73 -16.44
C ARG A 165 -7.37 -2.87 -17.39
N LEU A 166 -6.15 -2.84 -17.93
CA LEU A 166 -5.58 -3.89 -18.79
C LEU A 166 -5.78 -5.30 -18.23
N GLY A 167 -6.44 -6.19 -18.99
CA GLY A 167 -6.78 -7.55 -18.55
C GLY A 167 -8.13 -7.67 -17.81
N GLY A 168 -8.69 -6.55 -17.36
CA GLY A 168 -10.04 -6.46 -16.79
C GLY A 168 -11.12 -6.81 -17.82
N LYS A 169 -12.21 -7.42 -17.34
CA LYS A 169 -13.27 -8.02 -18.15
C LYS A 169 -14.63 -7.54 -17.65
N VAL A 170 -15.53 -7.17 -18.56
CA VAL A 170 -16.88 -6.67 -18.25
C VAL A 170 -17.96 -7.39 -19.06
N PRO A 171 -19.19 -7.54 -18.53
CA PRO A 171 -20.36 -8.00 -19.29
C PRO A 171 -20.68 -7.08 -20.48
N VAL A 172 -20.94 -7.65 -21.67
CA VAL A 172 -21.07 -6.87 -22.91
C VAL A 172 -22.16 -7.38 -23.85
N ASP A 173 -22.75 -6.48 -24.65
CA ASP A 173 -23.44 -6.87 -25.88
C ASP A 173 -22.39 -7.39 -26.90
N PRO A 174 -22.49 -8.63 -27.41
CA PRO A 174 -21.45 -9.25 -28.23
C PRO A 174 -21.32 -8.65 -29.64
N LYS A 175 -22.27 -7.81 -30.07
CA LYS A 175 -22.33 -7.23 -31.43
C LYS A 175 -21.85 -5.77 -31.40
N PRO A 176 -20.71 -5.42 -32.02
CA PRO A 176 -20.25 -4.04 -32.04
C PRO A 176 -21.14 -3.14 -32.91
N ILE A 177 -21.54 -2.01 -32.34
CA ILE A 177 -22.29 -0.94 -33.00
C ILE A 177 -21.34 -0.20 -33.97
N LYS A 178 -21.62 -0.29 -35.27
CA LYS A 178 -20.83 0.34 -36.34
C LYS A 178 -21.28 1.78 -36.64
N ALA A 179 -21.40 2.60 -35.60
CA ALA A 179 -21.81 4.00 -35.68
C ALA A 179 -20.94 4.90 -34.77
N GLY A 180 -20.99 6.22 -34.96
CA GLY A 180 -20.22 7.18 -34.16
C GLY A 180 -18.70 7.10 -34.40
N SER A 181 -17.90 7.63 -33.46
CA SER A 181 -16.50 8.03 -33.73
C SER A 181 -15.45 6.92 -33.68
N CYS A 182 -15.80 5.66 -33.42
CA CYS A 182 -14.85 4.55 -33.32
C CYS A 182 -14.87 3.66 -34.57
N ALA A 183 -13.82 3.76 -35.42
CA ALA A 183 -13.69 2.96 -36.65
C ALA A 183 -13.59 1.42 -36.44
N LYS A 184 -13.45 0.95 -35.20
CA LYS A 184 -13.51 -0.48 -34.83
C LYS A 184 -14.88 -0.91 -34.28
N GLY A 185 -15.85 0.00 -34.27
CA GLY A 185 -17.17 -0.17 -33.64
C GLY A 185 -17.13 0.03 -32.12
N TRP A 186 -18.30 0.27 -31.54
CA TRP A 186 -18.49 0.41 -30.10
C TRP A 186 -19.18 -0.81 -29.50
N TYR A 187 -18.74 -1.23 -28.33
CA TYR A 187 -19.39 -2.24 -27.53
C TYR A 187 -20.19 -1.57 -26.41
N ARG A 188 -21.47 -1.90 -26.29
CA ARG A 188 -22.32 -1.50 -25.16
C ARG A 188 -22.07 -2.44 -23.99
N LEU A 189 -21.84 -1.89 -22.81
CA LEU A 189 -21.70 -2.69 -21.58
C LEU A 189 -23.09 -2.89 -20.96
N LEU A 190 -23.32 -4.05 -20.34
CA LEU A 190 -24.63 -4.33 -19.73
C LEU A 190 -24.92 -3.44 -18.52
N ASP A 191 -23.86 -3.08 -17.77
CA ASP A 191 -23.95 -2.21 -16.59
C ASP A 191 -23.84 -0.71 -16.95
N GLY A 192 -23.99 -0.36 -18.24
CA GLY A 192 -24.06 1.03 -18.74
C GLY A 192 -22.84 1.49 -19.54
N GLY A 193 -23.07 2.43 -20.46
CA GLY A 193 -22.02 3.05 -21.27
C GLY A 193 -21.43 2.19 -22.40
N TYR A 194 -20.43 2.76 -23.07
CA TYR A 194 -19.84 2.23 -24.31
C TYR A 194 -18.31 2.24 -24.30
N VAL A 195 -17.70 1.21 -24.90
CA VAL A 195 -16.24 1.08 -25.07
C VAL A 195 -15.89 0.90 -26.54
N CYS A 196 -14.94 1.70 -27.04
CA CYS A 196 -14.47 1.62 -28.42
C CYS A 196 -13.61 0.35 -28.64
N GLY A 197 -13.90 -0.44 -29.68
CA GLY A 197 -13.20 -1.67 -30.07
C GLY A 197 -11.75 -1.49 -30.53
N ARG A 198 -11.15 -0.31 -30.34
CA ARG A 198 -9.70 -0.08 -30.40
C ARG A 198 -9.01 -0.40 -29.06
N SER A 199 -9.75 -0.30 -27.95
CA SER A 199 -9.24 -0.40 -26.58
C SER A 199 -9.61 -1.69 -25.86
N ALA A 200 -10.50 -2.50 -26.44
CA ALA A 200 -10.96 -3.76 -25.86
C ALA A 200 -11.39 -4.77 -26.94
N THR A 201 -11.45 -6.05 -26.59
CA THR A 201 -11.77 -7.17 -27.48
C THR A 201 -12.70 -8.20 -26.81
N THR A 202 -13.52 -8.89 -27.59
CA THR A 202 -14.32 -10.04 -27.13
C THR A 202 -13.55 -11.36 -27.16
N ASP A 203 -12.36 -11.39 -27.79
CA ASP A 203 -11.45 -12.53 -27.77
C ASP A 203 -10.75 -12.65 -26.41
N MET A 204 -11.19 -13.62 -25.59
CA MET A 204 -10.59 -13.92 -24.28
C MET A 204 -9.24 -14.65 -24.37
N SER A 205 -8.85 -15.17 -25.54
CA SER A 205 -7.53 -15.80 -25.76
C SER A 205 -6.41 -14.77 -25.99
N ASN A 206 -6.79 -13.55 -26.40
CA ASN A 206 -5.90 -12.44 -26.71
C ASN A 206 -4.80 -12.26 -25.63
N PRO A 207 -3.52 -12.16 -26.01
CA PRO A 207 -2.41 -12.06 -25.04
C PRO A 207 -2.54 -10.91 -24.05
N GLN A 208 -3.12 -9.76 -24.44
CA GLN A 208 -3.27 -8.60 -23.56
C GLN A 208 -4.38 -8.78 -22.53
N VAL A 209 -5.42 -9.57 -22.86
CA VAL A 209 -6.47 -9.98 -21.91
C VAL A 209 -5.98 -11.11 -21.00
N ARG A 210 -5.27 -12.11 -21.58
CA ARG A 210 -4.83 -13.33 -20.88
C ARG A 210 -3.61 -13.12 -19.98
N LEU A 211 -2.68 -12.25 -20.35
CA LEU A 211 -1.45 -11.93 -19.60
C LEU A 211 -1.50 -10.55 -18.92
N GLY A 212 -2.67 -9.90 -18.96
CA GLY A 212 -2.95 -8.63 -18.30
C GLY A 212 -2.88 -8.71 -16.77
N ILE A 213 -3.30 -7.62 -16.13
CA ILE A 213 -3.25 -7.48 -14.67
C ILE A 213 -4.35 -8.36 -14.07
N THR A 214 -4.02 -9.09 -13.00
CA THR A 214 -4.97 -9.94 -12.29
C THR A 214 -6.12 -9.07 -11.77
N ALA A 215 -7.36 -9.57 -11.88
CA ALA A 215 -8.52 -8.83 -11.38
C ALA A 215 -8.37 -8.55 -9.87
N PRO A 216 -8.73 -7.35 -9.40
CA PRO A 216 -8.62 -7.02 -7.98
C PRO A 216 -9.54 -7.94 -7.16
N LYS A 217 -9.03 -8.44 -6.05
CA LYS A 217 -9.76 -9.31 -5.14
C LYS A 217 -10.74 -8.52 -4.28
N LEU A 218 -11.98 -8.41 -4.75
CA LEU A 218 -13.01 -7.67 -4.03
C LEU A 218 -13.61 -8.40 -2.82
N ASP A 219 -13.30 -9.69 -2.62
CA ASP A 219 -13.69 -10.44 -1.42
C ASP A 219 -12.66 -10.33 -0.27
N ASP A 220 -11.36 -10.32 -0.60
CA ASP A 220 -10.26 -10.14 0.37
C ASP A 220 -10.31 -8.75 1.05
N VAL A 221 -9.56 -8.59 2.16
CA VAL A 221 -9.37 -7.31 2.87
C VAL A 221 -8.74 -6.23 1.95
N LEU A 222 -7.92 -6.66 1.00
CA LEU A 222 -7.18 -5.81 0.07
C LEU A 222 -7.34 -6.32 -1.37
N PRO A 223 -7.44 -5.44 -2.38
CA PRO A 223 -7.63 -5.84 -3.77
C PRO A 223 -6.38 -6.53 -4.37
N TYR A 224 -5.19 -6.26 -3.81
CA TYR A 224 -3.91 -6.81 -4.24
C TYR A 224 -3.05 -7.23 -3.02
N LYS A 225 -1.94 -7.93 -3.27
CA LYS A 225 -0.87 -8.11 -2.28
C LYS A 225 0.08 -6.91 -2.34
N TYR A 226 0.54 -6.40 -1.21
CA TYR A 226 1.42 -5.23 -1.18
C TYR A 226 2.77 -5.58 -0.55
N ALA A 227 3.86 -5.23 -1.25
CA ALA A 227 5.22 -5.45 -0.80
C ALA A 227 5.88 -4.13 -0.38
N PHE A 228 6.44 -4.08 0.83
CA PHE A 228 7.16 -2.93 1.36
C PHE A 228 8.65 -3.00 0.99
N ASN A 229 9.20 -1.95 0.39
CA ASN A 229 10.62 -1.84 0.07
C ASN A 229 11.46 -1.56 1.34
N THR A 230 12.38 -2.46 1.68
CA THR A 230 13.19 -2.36 2.91
C THR A 230 14.46 -1.52 2.76
N THR A 231 14.89 -1.22 1.53
CA THR A 231 16.22 -0.64 1.26
C THR A 231 16.15 0.49 0.23
N HIS A 232 17.03 1.49 0.35
CA HIS A 232 17.19 2.53 -0.66
C HIS A 232 17.81 1.97 -1.95
N GLY A 233 17.63 2.66 -3.08
CA GLY A 233 18.23 2.30 -4.37
C GLY A 233 17.66 1.05 -5.04
N THR A 234 16.65 0.39 -4.44
CA THR A 234 16.03 -0.83 -4.98
C THR A 234 15.49 -0.55 -6.38
N PRO A 235 16.02 -1.18 -7.45
CA PRO A 235 15.57 -0.90 -8.80
C PRO A 235 14.16 -1.46 -9.05
N LEU A 236 13.39 -0.71 -9.82
CA LEU A 236 12.11 -1.10 -10.37
C LEU A 236 12.27 -1.09 -11.89
N TYR A 237 12.14 -2.24 -12.53
CA TYR A 237 12.51 -2.45 -13.93
C TYR A 237 11.29 -2.42 -14.89
N ARG A 238 11.51 -2.01 -16.14
CA ARG A 238 10.52 -2.05 -17.24
C ARG A 238 10.34 -3.45 -17.82
N SER A 239 11.38 -4.28 -17.72
CA SER A 239 11.47 -5.66 -18.22
C SER A 239 12.13 -6.55 -17.15
N VAL A 240 12.24 -7.86 -17.39
CA VAL A 240 13.00 -8.74 -16.49
C VAL A 240 14.48 -8.67 -16.87
N PRO A 241 15.39 -8.25 -15.96
CA PRO A 241 16.79 -8.02 -16.32
C PRO A 241 17.58 -9.31 -16.58
N SER A 242 18.55 -9.24 -17.49
CA SER A 242 19.60 -10.25 -17.69
C SER A 242 20.58 -10.29 -16.50
N ARG A 243 21.54 -11.22 -16.54
CA ARG A 243 22.58 -11.33 -15.49
C ARG A 243 23.50 -10.12 -15.48
N ASP A 244 23.86 -9.62 -16.65
CA ASP A 244 24.82 -8.53 -16.81
C ASP A 244 24.16 -7.18 -16.48
N GLU A 245 22.88 -7.02 -16.80
CA GLU A 245 22.06 -5.90 -16.31
C GLU A 245 21.93 -5.92 -14.78
N MET A 246 21.64 -7.08 -14.16
CA MET A 246 21.65 -7.16 -12.68
C MET A 246 23.02 -6.78 -12.10
N ALA A 247 24.13 -7.25 -12.67
CA ALA A 247 25.47 -6.90 -12.21
C ALA A 247 25.76 -5.39 -12.34
N ARG A 248 25.21 -4.74 -13.38
CA ARG A 248 25.31 -3.30 -13.63
C ARG A 248 24.44 -2.46 -12.68
N TYR A 249 23.17 -2.80 -12.51
CA TYR A 249 22.23 -1.98 -11.73
C TYR A 249 22.21 -2.31 -10.23
N GLU A 250 22.70 -3.50 -9.85
CA GLU A 250 22.74 -4.01 -8.47
C GLU A 250 24.15 -4.54 -8.10
N PRO A 251 25.21 -3.71 -8.16
CA PRO A 251 26.59 -4.15 -7.89
C PRO A 251 26.80 -4.72 -6.48
N TYR A 252 25.90 -4.40 -5.54
CA TYR A 252 25.85 -5.01 -4.21
C TYR A 252 25.63 -6.53 -4.22
N LEU A 253 25.09 -7.12 -5.31
CA LEU A 253 24.93 -8.57 -5.44
C LEU A 253 26.30 -9.27 -5.53
N GLU A 254 27.25 -8.70 -6.25
CA GLU A 254 28.61 -9.27 -6.35
C GLU A 254 29.45 -9.01 -5.09
N SER A 255 29.31 -7.85 -4.45
CA SER A 255 30.00 -7.60 -3.17
C SER A 255 29.44 -8.49 -2.05
N SER A 256 28.13 -8.76 -2.04
CA SER A 256 27.50 -9.71 -1.11
C SER A 256 27.96 -11.15 -1.35
N LYS A 257 28.04 -11.62 -2.61
CA LYS A 257 28.60 -12.94 -2.95
C LYS A 257 30.05 -13.09 -2.50
N ARG A 258 30.88 -12.05 -2.69
CA ARG A 258 32.29 -12.05 -2.25
C ARG A 258 32.38 -12.16 -0.72
N LYS A 259 31.65 -11.33 0.02
CA LYS A 259 31.59 -11.40 1.49
C LYS A 259 31.11 -12.77 1.99
N LYS A 260 30.04 -13.33 1.42
CA LYS A 260 29.57 -14.67 1.81
C LYS A 260 30.63 -15.75 1.56
N LYS A 261 31.35 -15.71 0.42
CA LYS A 261 32.44 -16.65 0.14
C LYS A 261 33.63 -16.48 1.11
N GLU A 262 33.89 -15.26 1.55
CA GLU A 262 34.92 -14.93 2.56
C GLU A 262 34.51 -15.42 3.96
N GLU A 263 33.26 -15.24 4.35
CA GLU A 263 32.66 -15.80 5.58
C GLU A 263 32.65 -17.34 5.57
N GLU A 264 32.28 -17.97 4.44
CA GLU A 264 32.32 -19.43 4.27
C GLU A 264 33.75 -19.97 4.31
N LYS A 265 34.72 -19.27 3.71
CA LYS A 265 36.15 -19.60 3.79
C LYS A 265 36.65 -19.49 5.24
N LYS A 266 36.38 -18.37 5.91
CA LYS A 266 36.79 -18.13 7.31
C LYS A 266 36.23 -19.18 8.25
N ARG A 267 34.95 -19.56 8.09
CA ARG A 267 34.32 -20.64 8.86
C ARG A 267 34.93 -22.01 8.57
N ALA A 268 35.36 -22.28 7.34
CA ALA A 268 36.07 -23.51 7.01
C ALA A 268 37.49 -23.55 7.60
N GLU A 269 38.18 -22.41 7.65
CA GLU A 269 39.49 -22.28 8.31
C GLU A 269 39.38 -22.40 9.84
N GLU A 270 38.36 -21.80 10.46
CA GLU A 270 38.05 -21.98 11.88
C GLU A 270 37.76 -23.45 12.23
N LEU A 271 36.96 -24.14 11.42
CA LEU A 271 36.65 -25.57 11.59
C LEU A 271 37.89 -26.46 11.39
N TYR A 272 38.78 -26.10 10.44
CA TYR A 272 40.02 -26.82 10.21
C TYR A 272 40.99 -26.64 11.39
N GLU A 273 41.16 -25.42 11.90
CA GLU A 273 41.93 -25.13 13.12
C GLU A 273 41.36 -25.86 14.35
N GLU A 274 40.04 -25.94 14.50
CA GLU A 274 39.38 -26.69 15.58
C GLU A 274 39.68 -28.19 15.44
N THR A 275 39.56 -28.74 14.23
CA THR A 275 39.90 -30.14 13.91
C THR A 275 41.38 -30.45 14.17
N GLU A 276 42.32 -29.57 13.80
CA GLU A 276 43.74 -29.75 14.10
C GLU A 276 44.02 -29.72 15.60
N LYS A 277 43.33 -28.87 16.37
CA LYS A 277 43.45 -28.83 17.84
C LYS A 277 42.89 -30.10 18.50
N GLU A 278 41.78 -30.64 18.01
CA GLU A 278 41.25 -31.94 18.45
C GLU A 278 42.20 -33.09 18.11
N VAL A 279 42.74 -33.13 16.88
CA VAL A 279 43.70 -34.15 16.43
C VAL A 279 45.01 -34.05 17.20
N ALA A 280 45.52 -32.84 17.47
CA ALA A 280 46.69 -32.62 18.31
C ALA A 280 46.47 -33.06 19.76
N ALA A 281 45.30 -32.75 20.35
CA ALA A 281 44.94 -33.21 21.69
C ALA A 281 44.81 -34.74 21.77
N ALA A 282 44.16 -35.37 20.77
CA ALA A 282 44.05 -36.82 20.68
C ALA A 282 45.40 -37.51 20.45
N THR A 283 46.31 -36.88 19.70
CA THR A 283 47.67 -37.37 19.47
C THR A 283 48.56 -37.20 20.69
N ALA A 284 48.44 -36.10 21.44
CA ALA A 284 49.10 -35.91 22.74
C ALA A 284 48.60 -36.92 23.78
N ALA A 285 47.29 -37.20 23.82
CA ALA A 285 46.71 -38.23 24.67
C ALA A 285 47.21 -39.64 24.33
N ARG A 286 47.47 -39.93 23.04
CA ARG A 286 48.09 -41.19 22.59
C ARG A 286 49.61 -41.24 22.85
N GLY A 287 50.31 -40.12 22.76
CA GLY A 287 51.75 -40.02 23.05
C GLY A 287 52.10 -40.33 24.52
N ALA A 288 51.13 -40.28 25.44
CA ALA A 288 51.28 -40.69 26.82
C ALA A 288 51.15 -42.20 27.09
N GLY A 289 50.83 -43.01 26.06
CA GLY A 289 50.74 -44.47 26.15
C GLY A 289 51.60 -45.17 25.10
N GLY A 290 52.81 -45.57 25.47
CA GLY A 290 53.73 -46.30 24.58
C GLY A 290 53.46 -47.82 24.53
N GLY A 291 53.94 -48.49 23.48
CA GLY A 291 53.93 -49.96 23.40
C GLY A 291 53.88 -50.55 21.98
N GLU A 292 55.03 -51.00 21.50
CA GLU A 292 55.25 -52.19 20.64
C GLU A 292 54.40 -52.46 19.37
N ALA A 293 55.01 -52.15 18.22
CA ALA A 293 55.40 -53.07 17.14
C ALA A 293 54.45 -54.20 16.64
N GLY A 294 54.26 -54.28 15.31
CA GLY A 294 53.72 -55.49 14.67
C GLY A 294 53.63 -55.46 13.13
N ALA A 295 54.60 -56.10 12.45
CA ALA A 295 54.59 -56.60 11.06
C ALA A 295 54.36 -55.64 9.86
N SER A 296 55.23 -55.79 8.85
CA SER A 296 55.03 -55.36 7.45
C SER A 296 55.08 -56.60 6.54
N PRO A 297 54.57 -56.52 5.29
CA PRO A 297 55.51 -56.64 4.18
C PRO A 297 55.31 -55.60 3.06
N ALA A 298 56.29 -55.52 2.16
CA ALA A 298 56.36 -54.70 0.95
C ALA A 298 56.99 -55.59 -0.18
N PRO A 299 57.52 -55.07 -1.32
CA PRO A 299 57.26 -53.82 -2.06
C PRO A 299 56.91 -54.08 -3.55
N VAL A 300 56.70 -53.03 -4.35
CA VAL A 300 57.03 -53.01 -5.80
C VAL A 300 57.53 -51.59 -6.17
N ASP A 301 58.54 -51.49 -7.02
CA ASP A 301 59.37 -50.30 -7.24
C ASP A 301 58.82 -49.25 -8.24
N GLY A 302 59.36 -48.02 -8.19
CA GLY A 302 58.91 -46.89 -9.03
C GLY A 302 59.81 -45.64 -9.03
N GLN A 303 61.13 -45.83 -8.87
CA GLN A 303 62.22 -44.86 -8.76
C GLN A 303 62.02 -43.42 -9.33
N ALA A 304 62.25 -42.40 -8.49
CA ALA A 304 62.40 -40.98 -8.88
C ALA A 304 63.89 -40.63 -9.21
N PRO A 305 64.19 -39.41 -9.69
CA PRO A 305 64.60 -38.39 -8.72
C PRO A 305 64.22 -36.93 -9.06
N ALA A 306 64.24 -36.08 -8.03
CA ALA A 306 64.34 -34.62 -8.15
C ALA A 306 65.81 -34.17 -8.15
N PRO A 307 66.07 -32.87 -8.38
CA PRO A 307 66.76 -32.08 -7.34
C PRO A 307 65.98 -30.75 -7.08
N ALA A 308 65.88 -30.15 -5.88
CA ALA A 308 66.73 -30.08 -4.67
C ALA A 308 68.02 -29.26 -4.88
N MET A 309 68.34 -28.17 -4.18
CA MET A 309 67.60 -27.31 -3.23
C MET A 309 67.92 -25.84 -3.62
N THR A 310 67.47 -24.76 -2.96
CA THR A 310 67.75 -24.36 -1.57
C THR A 310 66.76 -23.31 -1.08
N ALA A 311 66.58 -23.24 0.24
CA ALA A 311 66.07 -22.05 0.92
C ALA A 311 67.22 -21.40 1.71
N VAL A 312 67.28 -20.08 1.71
CA VAL A 312 68.10 -19.27 2.63
C VAL A 312 67.18 -18.22 3.25
N VAL A 313 67.36 -17.97 4.55
CA VAL A 313 66.54 -17.06 5.36
C VAL A 313 67.39 -15.86 5.77
N GLY A 314 66.78 -14.67 5.77
CA GLY A 314 67.44 -13.38 6.03
C GLY A 314 67.40 -12.48 4.78
N ASP A 315 67.17 -11.18 4.86
CA ASP A 315 66.97 -10.34 6.07
C ASP A 315 65.90 -9.24 5.81
N ALA A 316 65.63 -8.41 6.81
CA ALA A 316 64.51 -7.48 6.85
C ALA A 316 64.76 -6.10 6.20
N ALA A 317 63.68 -5.32 6.12
CA ALA A 317 63.62 -3.86 5.95
C ALA A 317 64.04 -3.23 4.61
N ALA A 318 63.04 -2.96 3.75
CA ALA A 318 63.06 -1.85 2.79
C ALA A 318 61.64 -1.41 2.35
N ALA A 319 60.74 -1.08 3.29
CA ALA A 319 59.44 -0.47 2.97
C ALA A 319 59.57 1.03 2.59
N GLY A 320 60.47 1.31 1.64
CA GLY A 320 60.86 2.66 1.20
C GLY A 320 59.86 3.28 0.23
N ASP A 321 58.70 3.67 0.77
CA ASP A 321 57.78 4.70 0.27
C ASP A 321 57.73 4.95 -1.26
N LYS A 322 56.83 4.26 -1.96
CA LYS A 322 56.52 4.53 -3.37
C LYS A 322 55.99 5.94 -3.62
N ALA A 323 55.36 6.61 -2.65
CA ALA A 323 54.86 7.97 -2.82
C ALA A 323 56.01 8.98 -2.88
N ALA A 324 57.06 8.80 -2.06
CA ALA A 324 58.28 9.59 -2.14
C ALA A 324 58.98 9.49 -3.51
N ALA A 325 59.05 8.29 -4.09
CA ALA A 325 59.60 8.09 -5.44
C ALA A 325 58.78 8.82 -6.54
N VAL A 326 57.45 8.80 -6.45
CA VAL A 326 56.57 9.54 -7.38
C VAL A 326 56.68 11.05 -7.18
N ALA A 327 56.77 11.54 -5.93
CA ALA A 327 56.97 12.95 -5.62
C ALA A 327 58.33 13.48 -6.14
N ALA A 328 59.39 12.67 -6.09
CA ALA A 328 60.69 12.99 -6.68
C ALA A 328 60.60 13.09 -8.22
N ALA A 329 59.89 12.17 -8.88
CA ALA A 329 59.71 12.22 -10.34
C ALA A 329 58.87 13.42 -10.80
N ALA A 330 57.85 13.81 -10.03
CA ALA A 330 57.04 15.00 -10.29
C ALA A 330 57.82 16.31 -10.06
N SER A 331 58.61 16.40 -8.99
CA SER A 331 59.42 17.60 -8.70
C SER A 331 60.63 17.78 -9.64
N LEU A 332 61.05 16.72 -10.35
CA LEU A 332 61.98 16.78 -11.48
C LEU A 332 61.29 17.09 -12.83
N GLY A 333 59.97 17.30 -12.86
CA GLY A 333 59.22 17.65 -14.08
C GLY A 333 59.05 16.50 -15.10
N ILE A 334 59.38 15.26 -14.72
CA ILE A 334 59.35 14.08 -15.60
C ILE A 334 57.91 13.56 -15.77
N LEU A 335 57.03 13.84 -14.80
CA LEU A 335 55.60 13.52 -14.86
C LEU A 335 54.77 14.78 -14.56
N THR A 336 53.93 15.18 -15.52
CA THR A 336 52.82 16.09 -15.24
C THR A 336 51.83 15.34 -14.32
N PRO A 337 51.40 15.91 -13.18
CA PRO A 337 50.31 15.31 -12.44
C PRO A 337 49.06 15.28 -13.32
N ALA A 338 48.41 14.12 -13.41
CA ALA A 338 47.10 14.04 -14.05
C ALA A 338 46.13 15.02 -13.36
N PRO A 339 45.16 15.63 -14.09
CA PRO A 339 44.08 16.33 -13.42
C PRO A 339 43.42 15.36 -12.43
N ALA A 340 43.10 15.83 -11.23
CA ALA A 340 42.38 15.02 -10.27
C ALA A 340 41.03 14.62 -10.89
N GLU A 341 40.85 13.33 -11.13
CA GLU A 341 39.54 12.80 -11.50
C GLU A 341 38.59 13.11 -10.35
N GLU A 342 37.59 13.96 -10.60
CA GLU A 342 36.53 14.21 -9.62
C GLU A 342 35.86 12.85 -9.32
N GLU A 343 35.92 12.39 -8.05
CA GLU A 343 35.27 11.11 -7.68
C GLU A 343 33.81 11.18 -8.15
N PRO A 344 33.35 10.25 -9.01
CA PRO A 344 32.02 10.35 -9.60
C PRO A 344 30.98 10.38 -8.48
N GLU A 345 30.12 11.40 -8.50
CA GLU A 345 29.19 11.68 -7.39
C GLU A 345 28.43 10.42 -7.00
N LYS A 346 28.65 9.95 -5.76
CA LYS A 346 28.06 8.71 -5.25
C LYS A 346 26.54 8.83 -5.38
N PRO A 347 25.86 7.84 -6.00
CA PRO A 347 24.45 7.97 -6.33
C PRO A 347 23.64 8.15 -5.05
N TRP A 348 22.47 8.82 -5.15
CA TRP A 348 21.72 9.26 -3.96
C TRP A 348 21.37 8.16 -2.97
N TRP A 349 21.30 6.90 -3.41
CA TRP A 349 21.01 5.74 -2.58
C TRP A 349 22.23 5.16 -1.85
N GLU A 350 23.44 5.62 -2.17
CA GLU A 350 24.68 5.42 -1.41
C GLU A 350 25.08 6.67 -0.61
N ASN A 351 24.67 7.87 -1.04
CA ASN A 351 24.89 9.15 -0.36
C ASN A 351 23.88 9.36 0.79
N VAL A 352 24.23 8.86 1.99
CA VAL A 352 23.34 8.80 3.16
C VAL A 352 23.86 9.61 4.36
N ASP A 353 22.93 10.08 5.20
CA ASP A 353 23.22 10.69 6.50
C ASP A 353 23.78 9.69 7.54
N GLU A 354 24.19 10.20 8.70
CA GLU A 354 24.67 9.40 9.85
C GLU A 354 23.71 8.30 10.33
N LYS A 355 22.46 8.30 9.85
CA LYS A 355 21.38 7.36 10.21
C LYS A 355 20.98 6.48 9.02
N GLY A 356 21.75 6.49 7.94
CA GLY A 356 21.55 5.66 6.74
C GLY A 356 20.40 6.13 5.84
N ARG A 357 19.99 7.41 5.92
CA ARG A 357 18.91 8.00 5.10
C ARG A 357 19.49 8.86 3.98
N PRO A 358 19.07 8.70 2.72
CA PRO A 358 19.48 9.59 1.63
C PRO A 358 19.25 11.07 1.91
N LEU A 359 20.18 11.91 1.48
CA LEU A 359 20.08 13.36 1.61
C LEU A 359 19.32 13.96 0.41
N ASN A 360 18.31 14.80 0.69
CA ASN A 360 17.64 15.69 -0.26
C ASN A 360 17.13 15.05 -1.58
N VAL A 361 16.58 13.84 -1.50
CA VAL A 361 15.98 13.13 -2.64
C VAL A 361 14.57 13.65 -2.94
N THR A 362 14.24 13.83 -4.22
CA THR A 362 12.87 14.08 -4.73
C THR A 362 12.37 12.91 -5.57
N LEU A 363 11.08 12.89 -5.94
CA LEU A 363 10.52 11.95 -6.91
C LEU A 363 11.25 12.01 -8.27
N ALA A 364 11.68 13.20 -8.70
CA ALA A 364 12.43 13.38 -9.95
C ALA A 364 13.84 12.76 -9.90
N ASP A 365 14.45 12.67 -8.71
CA ASP A 365 15.75 12.00 -8.53
C ASP A 365 15.68 10.48 -8.63
N LEU A 366 14.49 9.89 -8.46
CA LEU A 366 14.27 8.44 -8.58
C LEU A 366 14.36 7.96 -10.03
N ASP A 367 14.02 8.85 -10.96
CA ASP A 367 13.99 8.61 -12.40
C ASP A 367 15.32 8.98 -13.10
N LYS A 368 16.31 9.54 -12.38
CA LYS A 368 17.65 9.88 -12.93
C LYS A 368 18.42 8.67 -13.45
N ASP A 369 18.24 7.51 -12.82
CA ASP A 369 18.86 6.23 -13.21
C ASP A 369 18.02 5.47 -14.27
N ALA A 370 17.00 6.08 -14.86
CA ALA A 370 16.06 5.40 -15.76
C ALA A 370 16.55 5.29 -17.20
N ASP A 371 16.45 4.10 -17.78
CA ASP A 371 16.90 3.80 -19.15
C ASP A 371 15.98 2.78 -19.86
N GLY A 372 16.49 2.02 -20.83
CA GLY A 372 15.70 0.97 -21.51
C GLY A 372 15.16 -0.10 -20.56
N THR A 373 15.87 -0.40 -19.46
CA THR A 373 15.60 -1.54 -18.57
C THR A 373 15.19 -1.09 -17.17
N VAL A 374 15.85 -0.09 -16.56
CA VAL A 374 15.44 0.46 -15.25
C VAL A 374 14.33 1.51 -15.45
N ALA A 375 13.19 1.31 -14.79
CA ALA A 375 12.09 2.28 -14.78
C ALA A 375 12.37 3.46 -13.86
N LYS A 376 12.78 3.15 -12.60
CA LYS A 376 13.23 4.08 -11.55
C LYS A 376 13.84 3.33 -10.37
N ARG A 377 14.45 4.03 -9.41
CA ARG A 377 14.88 3.44 -8.12
C ARG A 377 13.98 3.86 -6.96
N MET A 378 13.62 2.91 -6.11
CA MET A 378 12.74 3.13 -4.96
C MET A 378 13.49 3.53 -3.70
N VAL A 379 12.90 4.46 -2.94
CA VAL A 379 13.32 4.75 -1.56
C VAL A 379 12.76 3.68 -0.62
N LYS A 380 13.48 3.36 0.46
CA LYS A 380 12.93 2.56 1.57
C LYS A 380 11.63 3.19 2.08
N GLY A 381 10.61 2.38 2.31
CA GLY A 381 9.27 2.87 2.68
C GLY A 381 8.26 2.87 1.53
N PHE A 382 8.70 2.71 0.28
CA PHE A 382 7.82 2.58 -0.88
C PHE A 382 7.05 1.25 -0.83
N PHE A 383 5.84 1.25 -1.41
CA PHE A 383 5.05 0.04 -1.59
C PHE A 383 4.77 -0.22 -3.07
N VAL A 384 4.91 -1.49 -3.47
CA VAL A 384 4.43 -1.98 -4.78
C VAL A 384 3.25 -2.93 -4.59
N ALA A 385 2.31 -2.89 -5.52
CA ALA A 385 1.18 -3.82 -5.57
C ALA A 385 1.53 -4.99 -6.49
N VAL A 386 1.61 -6.19 -5.93
CA VAL A 386 2.10 -7.41 -6.59
C VAL A 386 0.95 -8.07 -7.36
N ASP A 387 1.08 -8.05 -8.68
CA ASP A 387 0.23 -8.80 -9.62
C ASP A 387 0.61 -10.29 -9.62
N LYS A 388 1.89 -10.61 -9.84
CA LYS A 388 2.41 -11.97 -10.00
C LYS A 388 3.80 -12.12 -9.37
N THR A 389 4.09 -13.28 -8.81
CA THR A 389 5.44 -13.67 -8.33
C THR A 389 6.03 -14.72 -9.27
N PHE A 390 7.31 -14.60 -9.63
CA PHE A 390 7.98 -15.55 -10.53
C PHE A 390 9.47 -15.70 -10.21
N GLY A 391 10.06 -16.82 -10.62
CA GLY A 391 11.51 -17.06 -10.51
C GLY A 391 12.24 -16.73 -11.82
N TRP A 392 13.38 -16.06 -11.72
CA TRP A 392 14.27 -15.78 -12.86
C TRP A 392 15.71 -15.61 -12.39
N ASN A 393 16.67 -16.22 -13.11
CA ASN A 393 18.10 -16.26 -12.75
C ASN A 393 18.39 -16.73 -11.30
N GLY A 394 17.58 -17.65 -10.76
CA GLY A 394 17.72 -18.15 -9.39
C GLY A 394 17.21 -17.20 -8.30
N ARG A 395 16.62 -16.07 -8.68
CA ARG A 395 16.05 -15.04 -7.79
C ARG A 395 14.52 -15.00 -7.95
N SER A 396 13.82 -14.61 -6.90
CA SER A 396 12.37 -14.37 -6.93
C SER A 396 12.06 -12.90 -7.20
N TRP A 397 11.03 -12.65 -8.00
CA TRP A 397 10.63 -11.35 -8.51
C TRP A 397 9.13 -11.11 -8.35
N TYR A 398 8.76 -9.85 -8.15
CA TYR A 398 7.39 -9.39 -8.21
C TYR A 398 7.16 -8.61 -9.50
N LYS A 399 6.19 -9.04 -10.32
CA LYS A 399 5.57 -8.16 -11.32
C LYS A 399 4.52 -7.32 -10.63
N THR A 400 4.56 -6.01 -10.82
CA THR A 400 3.61 -5.07 -10.19
C THR A 400 2.37 -4.82 -11.04
N THR A 401 1.34 -4.22 -10.47
CA THR A 401 0.10 -3.84 -11.18
C THR A 401 0.31 -2.74 -12.22
N ALA A 402 1.32 -1.89 -12.08
CA ALA A 402 1.81 -0.97 -13.10
C ALA A 402 2.55 -1.70 -14.26
N GLY A 403 2.76 -3.01 -14.15
CA GLY A 403 3.44 -3.84 -15.15
C GLY A 403 4.96 -3.92 -15.00
N LEU A 404 5.52 -3.24 -14.01
CA LEU A 404 6.96 -3.17 -13.72
C LEU A 404 7.44 -4.42 -12.96
N VAL A 405 8.75 -4.56 -12.75
CA VAL A 405 9.38 -5.72 -12.09
C VAL A 405 10.27 -5.28 -10.94
N ALA A 406 10.05 -5.84 -9.74
CA ALA A 406 10.81 -5.54 -8.52
C ALA A 406 11.45 -6.81 -7.91
N PRO A 407 12.67 -6.73 -7.35
CA PRO A 407 13.35 -7.86 -6.70
C PRO A 407 12.74 -8.17 -5.33
N SER A 408 12.19 -9.38 -5.15
CA SER A 408 11.40 -9.69 -3.94
C SER A 408 12.23 -9.81 -2.65
N ASP A 409 13.53 -10.10 -2.77
CA ASP A 409 14.50 -10.19 -1.67
C ASP A 409 14.76 -8.86 -0.95
N ARG A 410 14.43 -7.73 -1.60
CA ARG A 410 14.53 -6.38 -1.00
C ARG A 410 13.20 -5.89 -0.44
N MET A 411 12.22 -6.80 -0.28
CA MET A 411 10.85 -6.47 0.09
C MET A 411 10.25 -7.52 1.03
N TYR A 412 9.15 -7.19 1.71
CA TYR A 412 8.29 -8.18 2.36
C TYR A 412 6.81 -7.86 2.14
N ILE A 413 5.98 -8.91 2.08
CA ILE A 413 4.52 -8.75 1.98
C ILE A 413 3.97 -8.31 3.34
N ILE A 414 3.24 -7.21 3.37
CA ILE A 414 2.62 -6.70 4.60
C ILE A 414 1.31 -7.43 4.93
N LYS A 415 0.98 -7.45 6.22
CA LYS A 415 -0.37 -7.80 6.70
C LYS A 415 -1.14 -6.50 6.94
N PRO A 416 -2.35 -6.32 6.39
CA PRO A 416 -3.16 -5.13 6.65
C PRO A 416 -3.59 -5.03 8.12
N PRO A 417 -3.95 -3.82 8.59
CA PRO A 417 -4.77 -3.65 9.79
C PRO A 417 -6.10 -4.39 9.61
N THR A 418 -6.48 -5.19 10.60
CA THR A 418 -7.76 -5.90 10.68
C THR A 418 -8.78 -5.23 11.61
N SER A 419 -8.46 -4.02 12.09
CA SER A 419 -9.41 -3.16 12.79
C SER A 419 -10.59 -2.83 11.87
N GLN A 420 -11.81 -2.84 12.40
CA GLN A 420 -13.02 -2.50 11.67
C GLN A 420 -13.95 -1.70 12.58
N GLY A 421 -14.75 -0.81 11.97
CA GLY A 421 -15.91 -0.19 12.58
C GLY A 421 -17.08 -1.16 12.79
N ILE A 422 -18.27 -0.60 12.99
CA ILE A 422 -19.48 -1.37 13.32
C ILE A 422 -20.69 -0.81 12.56
N ASP A 423 -21.60 -1.69 12.17
CA ASP A 423 -22.96 -1.29 11.77
C ASP A 423 -23.64 -0.57 12.93
N PHE A 424 -24.33 0.53 12.64
CA PHE A 424 -24.76 1.47 13.67
C PHE A 424 -25.82 0.78 14.56
N PRO A 425 -25.55 0.53 15.87
CA PRO A 425 -26.41 -0.35 16.65
C PRO A 425 -27.79 0.26 16.90
N GLU A 426 -28.82 -0.59 16.83
CA GLU A 426 -30.20 -0.17 17.06
C GLU A 426 -30.37 0.48 18.44
N GLY A 427 -31.11 1.58 18.50
CA GLY A 427 -31.32 2.37 19.72
C GLY A 427 -30.10 3.14 20.25
N ALA A 428 -28.93 3.03 19.62
CA ALA A 428 -27.77 3.86 19.97
C ALA A 428 -27.95 5.31 19.48
N LYS A 429 -27.43 6.28 20.25
CA LYS A 429 -27.33 7.69 19.81
C LYS A 429 -25.96 8.02 19.22
N SER A 430 -24.96 7.21 19.53
CA SER A 430 -23.58 7.32 19.04
C SER A 430 -22.87 5.97 19.19
N VAL A 431 -21.77 5.78 18.47
CA VAL A 431 -20.87 4.62 18.65
C VAL A 431 -19.62 5.06 19.41
N GLY A 432 -19.28 4.34 20.47
CA GLY A 432 -18.02 4.48 21.21
C GLY A 432 -16.93 3.57 20.64
N PHE A 433 -15.67 4.01 20.72
CA PHE A 433 -14.49 3.28 20.24
C PHE A 433 -13.34 3.35 21.24
N ILE A 434 -12.70 2.22 21.57
CA ILE A 434 -11.51 2.19 22.43
C ILE A 434 -10.25 2.62 21.66
N LEU A 435 -9.50 3.58 22.21
CA LEU A 435 -8.22 4.07 21.64
C LEU A 435 -7.00 3.75 22.51
N ALA A 436 -7.21 3.43 23.79
CA ALA A 436 -6.20 2.89 24.70
C ALA A 436 -5.68 1.52 24.19
N LYS A 437 -4.48 1.10 24.64
CA LYS A 437 -3.93 -0.23 24.30
C LYS A 437 -4.71 -1.37 24.94
N SER A 438 -5.27 -1.11 26.11
CA SER A 438 -6.22 -1.94 26.85
C SER A 438 -7.20 -1.01 27.56
N ALA A 439 -8.45 -1.44 27.68
CA ALA A 439 -9.47 -0.77 28.48
C ALA A 439 -10.30 -1.82 29.22
N ASN A 440 -11.30 -1.38 29.99
CA ASN A 440 -12.20 -2.27 30.72
C ASN A 440 -13.67 -1.88 30.49
N LYS A 441 -14.56 -2.88 30.53
CA LYS A 441 -15.99 -2.67 30.78
C LYS A 441 -16.16 -2.34 32.27
N TYR A 442 -16.85 -1.24 32.58
CA TYR A 442 -17.18 -0.88 33.96
C TYR A 442 -18.66 -1.12 34.26
N GLN A 443 -19.00 -1.43 35.51
CA GLN A 443 -20.36 -1.48 36.02
C GLN A 443 -20.48 -0.62 37.28
N PHE A 444 -21.65 -0.07 37.52
CA PHE A 444 -21.97 0.68 38.74
C PHE A 444 -22.99 -0.10 39.58
N ASP A 445 -23.03 0.19 40.88
CA ASP A 445 -24.12 -0.26 41.75
C ASP A 445 -25.44 0.47 41.43
N ALA A 446 -26.55 -0.01 42.01
CA ALA A 446 -27.89 0.53 41.77
C ALA A 446 -28.01 2.01 42.19
N GLU A 447 -27.19 2.43 43.16
CA GLU A 447 -27.13 3.78 43.68
C GLU A 447 -26.18 4.71 42.89
N MET A 448 -25.44 4.21 41.88
CA MET A 448 -24.41 4.94 41.12
C MET A 448 -23.32 5.58 42.01
N LYS A 449 -22.92 4.90 43.09
CA LYS A 449 -21.93 5.33 44.10
C LYS A 449 -20.58 4.63 43.97
N SER A 450 -20.57 3.34 43.62
CA SER A 450 -19.35 2.55 43.42
C SER A 450 -19.25 2.02 41.99
N VAL A 451 -18.02 1.73 41.55
CA VAL A 451 -17.73 1.25 40.20
C VAL A 451 -16.82 0.02 40.26
N SER A 452 -17.17 -1.03 39.53
CA SER A 452 -16.43 -2.28 39.40
C SER A 452 -15.93 -2.47 37.96
N VAL A 453 -14.97 -3.38 37.78
CA VAL A 453 -14.54 -3.86 36.46
C VAL A 453 -15.27 -5.16 36.14
N ALA A 454 -15.98 -5.18 35.01
CA ALA A 454 -16.80 -6.29 34.55
C ALA A 454 -16.16 -7.12 33.42
N GLY A 455 -15.01 -6.68 32.89
CA GLY A 455 -14.26 -7.38 31.85
C GLY A 455 -13.24 -6.46 31.15
N SER A 456 -12.35 -7.03 30.34
CA SER A 456 -11.40 -6.29 29.52
C SER A 456 -12.00 -5.87 28.16
N LEU A 457 -11.33 -4.93 27.49
CA LEU A 457 -11.61 -4.50 26.12
C LEU A 457 -10.30 -4.30 25.36
N GLU A 458 -10.30 -4.66 24.08
CA GLU A 458 -9.16 -4.45 23.19
C GLU A 458 -9.20 -3.06 22.54
N ARG A 459 -8.05 -2.63 21.99
CA ARG A 459 -7.98 -1.41 21.18
C ARG A 459 -8.84 -1.59 19.92
N PHE A 460 -9.61 -0.56 19.59
CA PHE A 460 -10.59 -0.52 18.50
C PHE A 460 -11.87 -1.36 18.70
N SER A 461 -12.13 -1.93 19.89
CA SER A 461 -13.48 -2.40 20.22
C SER A 461 -14.50 -1.26 20.07
N ALA A 462 -15.62 -1.54 19.40
CA ALA A 462 -16.68 -0.59 19.06
C ALA A 462 -18.04 -1.06 19.62
N PHE A 463 -18.90 -0.14 20.05
CA PHE A 463 -20.19 -0.46 20.70
C PHE A 463 -21.15 0.75 20.70
N GLY A 464 -22.45 0.49 20.80
CA GLY A 464 -23.47 1.55 20.89
C GLY A 464 -23.47 2.26 22.24
N LEU A 465 -23.79 3.55 22.25
CA LEU A 465 -23.95 4.40 23.43
C LEU A 465 -25.37 4.98 23.52
N THR A 466 -25.96 5.01 24.71
CA THR A 466 -27.31 5.59 24.93
C THR A 466 -27.33 7.12 24.98
N GLY A 467 -26.14 7.73 25.08
CA GLY A 467 -25.94 9.16 25.35
C GLY A 467 -25.94 9.51 26.84
N GLU A 468 -26.30 8.59 27.75
CA GLU A 468 -26.17 8.81 29.19
C GLU A 468 -24.70 8.86 29.62
N THR A 469 -24.38 9.79 30.53
CA THR A 469 -23.05 9.94 31.12
C THR A 469 -23.12 10.06 32.63
N HIS A 470 -22.12 9.53 33.33
CA HIS A 470 -22.00 9.61 34.78
C HIS A 470 -20.56 10.00 35.17
N SER A 471 -20.41 10.85 36.19
CA SER A 471 -19.12 11.39 36.63
C SER A 471 -18.76 10.90 38.02
N HIS A 472 -17.83 9.95 38.12
CA HIS A 472 -17.35 9.40 39.39
C HIS A 472 -15.86 9.71 39.56
N LYS A 473 -15.49 10.36 40.68
CA LYS A 473 -14.11 10.78 41.02
C LYS A 473 -13.40 11.49 39.86
N ALA A 474 -14.04 12.54 39.32
CA ALA A 474 -13.63 13.33 38.16
C ALA A 474 -13.44 12.55 36.84
N THR A 475 -13.75 11.25 36.80
CA THR A 475 -13.73 10.44 35.57
C THR A 475 -15.15 10.38 35.00
N VAL A 476 -15.29 10.77 33.73
CA VAL A 476 -16.55 10.64 32.98
C VAL A 476 -16.66 9.23 32.40
N TYR A 477 -17.81 8.61 32.64
CA TYR A 477 -18.21 7.33 32.07
C TYR A 477 -19.41 7.53 31.13
N ARG A 478 -19.51 6.71 30.08
CA ARG A 478 -20.59 6.74 29.07
C ARG A 478 -21.28 5.38 29.04
N LYS A 479 -22.61 5.36 29.10
CA LYS A 479 -23.39 4.12 29.15
C LYS A 479 -23.53 3.51 27.75
N THR A 480 -23.29 2.21 27.64
CA THR A 480 -23.46 1.45 26.40
C THR A 480 -24.88 0.92 26.27
N THR A 481 -25.30 0.56 25.05
CA THR A 481 -26.56 -0.14 24.81
C THR A 481 -26.58 -1.54 25.43
N GLU A 482 -25.41 -2.14 25.65
CA GLU A 482 -25.20 -3.37 26.45
C GLU A 482 -25.29 -3.14 27.98
N GLY A 483 -25.60 -1.92 28.45
CA GLY A 483 -25.84 -1.60 29.87
C GLY A 483 -24.59 -1.43 30.75
N TRP A 484 -23.39 -1.72 30.24
CA TRP A 484 -22.12 -1.42 30.93
C TRP A 484 -21.63 0.00 30.59
N TRP A 485 -20.53 0.42 31.21
CA TRP A 485 -20.02 1.79 31.14
C TRP A 485 -18.61 1.86 30.54
N MET A 486 -18.45 2.63 29.48
CA MET A 486 -17.17 3.00 28.89
C MET A 486 -16.55 4.15 29.67
N LYS A 487 -15.30 4.02 30.11
CA LYS A 487 -14.51 5.13 30.67
C LYS A 487 -14.06 6.07 29.55
N GLY A 488 -14.52 7.33 29.60
CA GLY A 488 -14.38 8.29 28.49
C GLY A 488 -12.93 8.68 28.16
N ALA A 489 -11.99 8.50 29.08
CA ALA A 489 -10.56 8.74 28.86
C ALA A 489 -9.88 7.64 28.02
N ASP A 490 -10.52 6.48 27.84
CA ASP A 490 -9.90 5.30 27.22
C ASP A 490 -10.21 5.19 25.71
N GLY A 491 -10.95 6.15 25.15
CA GLY A 491 -11.45 6.10 23.78
C GLY A 491 -12.07 7.41 23.26
N THR A 492 -12.84 7.28 22.18
CA THR A 492 -13.59 8.36 21.50
C THR A 492 -15.02 7.88 21.19
N TYR A 493 -15.86 8.74 20.60
CA TYR A 493 -17.21 8.41 20.19
C TYR A 493 -17.66 9.25 18.98
N THR A 494 -18.62 8.78 18.19
CA THR A 494 -19.20 9.54 17.07
C THR A 494 -20.03 10.71 17.57
N ASP A 495 -19.82 11.90 17.00
CA ASP A 495 -20.46 13.15 17.40
C ASP A 495 -20.88 13.84 16.09
N ILE A 496 -22.01 13.40 15.54
CA ILE A 496 -22.45 13.67 14.16
C ILE A 496 -22.82 15.16 14.02
N GLY A 497 -22.33 15.80 12.95
CA GLY A 497 -22.60 17.20 12.65
C GLY A 497 -24.03 17.48 12.18
N ALA A 498 -24.29 18.76 11.89
CA ALA A 498 -25.53 19.14 11.21
C ALA A 498 -25.57 18.54 9.79
N PRO A 499 -26.73 18.03 9.31
CA PRO A 499 -26.86 17.54 7.95
C PRO A 499 -26.49 18.61 6.89
N PRO A 500 -25.94 18.21 5.72
CA PRO A 500 -25.64 19.14 4.64
C PRO A 500 -26.89 19.94 4.19
N PRO A 501 -26.74 21.24 3.86
CA PRO A 501 -27.89 22.07 3.46
C PRO A 501 -28.49 21.66 2.10
N ASP A 502 -27.68 21.05 1.22
CA ASP A 502 -28.06 20.56 -0.11
C ASP A 502 -28.45 19.06 -0.12
N LEU A 503 -28.88 18.51 1.02
CA LEU A 503 -29.27 17.11 1.17
C LEU A 503 -30.73 16.89 0.70
N ALA A 504 -30.92 16.09 -0.35
CA ALA A 504 -32.26 15.69 -0.78
C ALA A 504 -32.89 14.68 0.20
N PRO A 505 -34.24 14.58 0.29
CA PRO A 505 -34.90 13.62 1.18
C PRO A 505 -34.44 12.17 0.93
N GLY A 506 -33.85 11.54 1.96
CA GLY A 506 -33.30 10.18 1.87
C GLY A 506 -31.96 10.06 1.14
N GLU A 507 -31.30 11.16 0.75
CA GLU A 507 -29.97 11.11 0.11
C GLU A 507 -28.91 10.54 1.08
N LYS A 508 -27.98 9.76 0.53
CA LYS A 508 -26.83 9.21 1.26
C LYS A 508 -25.79 10.30 1.51
N TRP A 509 -25.35 10.43 2.76
CA TRP A 509 -24.24 11.30 3.12
C TRP A 509 -23.29 10.69 4.15
N ILE A 510 -22.10 11.27 4.24
CA ILE A 510 -21.02 10.85 5.13
C ILE A 510 -20.71 12.00 6.07
N ASP A 511 -20.69 11.72 7.37
CA ASP A 511 -20.20 12.61 8.42
C ASP A 511 -18.73 12.28 8.73
N VAL A 512 -17.86 13.29 8.77
CA VAL A 512 -16.44 13.16 9.16
C VAL A 512 -16.11 14.18 10.24
N ASN A 513 -16.06 13.72 11.48
CA ASN A 513 -15.73 14.55 12.63
C ASN A 513 -14.21 14.53 12.92
N LEU A 514 -13.55 15.68 12.72
CA LEU A 514 -12.11 15.85 12.86
C LEU A 514 -11.63 16.03 14.31
N SER A 515 -12.46 16.37 15.31
CA SER A 515 -12.04 16.31 16.72
C SER A 515 -12.05 14.88 17.23
N ARG A 516 -13.15 14.15 17.02
CA ARG A 516 -13.40 12.78 17.48
C ARG A 516 -12.62 11.73 16.72
N LYS A 517 -12.21 12.04 15.48
CA LYS A 517 -11.53 11.12 14.55
C LYS A 517 -12.41 9.92 14.17
N THR A 518 -13.67 10.21 13.88
CA THR A 518 -14.70 9.23 13.48
C THR A 518 -15.29 9.57 12.11
N ILE A 519 -15.86 8.57 11.45
CA ILE A 519 -16.68 8.69 10.25
C ILE A 519 -18.00 7.95 10.47
N VAL A 520 -19.12 8.51 9.98
CA VAL A 520 -20.44 7.85 9.97
C VAL A 520 -21.04 7.90 8.56
N ALA A 521 -21.55 6.77 8.08
CA ALA A 521 -22.36 6.69 6.87
C ALA A 521 -23.84 6.80 7.25
N ILE A 522 -24.61 7.62 6.54
CA ILE A 522 -25.96 8.04 6.90
C ILE A 522 -26.88 7.99 5.67
N GLU A 523 -28.10 7.48 5.86
CA GLU A 523 -29.15 7.37 4.84
C GLU A 523 -30.32 8.28 5.23
N GLY A 524 -30.38 9.49 4.68
CA GLY A 524 -31.26 10.55 5.17
C GLY A 524 -30.85 11.02 6.57
N ASP A 525 -31.63 10.68 7.59
CA ASP A 525 -31.38 10.94 9.00
C ASP A 525 -30.86 9.70 9.77
N ARG A 526 -30.99 8.50 9.20
CA ARG A 526 -30.62 7.23 9.84
C ARG A 526 -29.13 6.92 9.63
N PRO A 527 -28.28 6.93 10.68
CA PRO A 527 -26.92 6.43 10.56
C PRO A 527 -26.92 4.90 10.40
N VAL A 528 -26.01 4.38 9.56
CA VAL A 528 -25.97 2.94 9.21
C VAL A 528 -24.63 2.27 9.48
N TYR A 529 -23.52 3.01 9.46
CA TYR A 529 -22.19 2.47 9.76
C TYR A 529 -21.31 3.53 10.42
N ALA A 530 -20.49 3.14 11.39
CA ALA A 530 -19.52 4.03 12.05
C ALA A 530 -18.13 3.40 12.12
N ALA A 531 -17.08 4.20 11.88
CA ALA A 531 -15.69 3.77 11.98
C ALA A 531 -14.76 4.86 12.52
N LEU A 532 -13.51 4.48 12.80
CA LEU A 532 -12.42 5.40 13.13
C LEU A 532 -11.66 5.84 11.88
N VAL A 533 -11.16 7.08 11.89
CA VAL A 533 -10.35 7.64 10.79
C VAL A 533 -9.01 8.19 11.26
N SER A 534 -8.12 8.38 10.29
CA SER A 534 -6.82 9.04 10.44
C SER A 534 -6.70 10.17 9.40
N PRO A 535 -7.21 11.37 9.71
CA PRO A 535 -7.15 12.52 8.81
C PRO A 535 -5.75 13.15 8.81
N GLY A 536 -5.68 14.29 8.13
CA GLY A 536 -4.50 15.13 7.99
C GLY A 536 -3.83 15.52 9.30
N ARG A 537 -2.50 15.61 9.28
CA ARG A 537 -1.67 16.07 10.41
C ARG A 537 -1.74 17.59 10.55
N ARG A 538 -2.14 18.10 11.71
CA ARG A 538 -2.04 19.54 12.03
C ARG A 538 -0.73 19.86 12.75
N SER A 539 -0.11 20.97 12.38
CA SER A 539 1.24 21.35 12.83
C SER A 539 1.41 22.88 12.94
N LYS A 540 2.17 23.33 13.94
CA LYS A 540 2.60 24.75 14.04
C LYS A 540 3.71 25.09 13.04
N ASP A 541 4.46 24.09 12.57
CA ASP A 541 5.39 24.21 11.44
C ASP A 541 4.62 23.94 10.14
N LYS A 542 4.44 24.98 9.33
CA LYS A 542 3.70 24.95 8.05
C LYS A 542 4.24 23.94 7.03
N LYS A 543 5.50 23.48 7.14
CA LYS A 543 6.05 22.45 6.24
C LYS A 543 5.56 21.05 6.57
N LYS A 544 5.07 20.86 7.81
CA LYS A 544 4.53 19.62 8.39
C LYS A 544 3.01 19.69 8.56
N ASP A 545 2.38 20.76 8.10
CA ASP A 545 0.95 21.04 8.28
C ASP A 545 0.20 20.58 7.03
N HIS A 546 -0.64 19.56 7.23
CA HIS A 546 -1.39 18.88 6.18
C HIS A 546 -2.84 18.66 6.64
N PRO A 547 -3.58 19.72 7.03
CA PRO A 547 -4.94 19.59 7.51
C PRO A 547 -5.85 18.96 6.45
N THR A 548 -6.79 18.12 6.87
CA THR A 548 -7.96 17.81 6.03
C THR A 548 -8.84 19.06 5.95
N HIS A 549 -9.26 19.45 4.75
CA HIS A 549 -10.18 20.58 4.57
C HIS A 549 -11.55 20.27 5.19
N THR A 550 -12.09 21.21 5.97
CA THR A 550 -13.50 21.19 6.41
C THR A 550 -14.40 21.81 5.34
N GLY A 551 -15.68 21.40 5.32
CA GLY A 551 -16.65 21.84 4.32
C GLY A 551 -17.63 20.74 3.93
N VAL A 552 -18.47 21.04 2.93
CA VAL A 552 -19.40 20.07 2.31
C VAL A 552 -18.94 19.80 0.89
N PHE A 553 -18.75 18.52 0.57
CA PHE A 553 -18.21 18.03 -0.70
C PHE A 553 -19.10 16.92 -1.28
N ARG A 554 -18.88 16.52 -2.53
CA ARG A 554 -19.46 15.30 -3.12
C ARG A 554 -18.35 14.42 -3.70
N ILE A 555 -18.48 13.10 -3.61
CA ILE A 555 -17.54 12.15 -4.23
C ILE A 555 -17.58 12.32 -5.74
N ARG A 556 -16.48 12.79 -6.35
CA ARG A 556 -16.40 13.02 -7.80
C ARG A 556 -16.01 11.77 -8.58
N GLU A 557 -15.17 10.91 -8.00
CA GLU A 557 -14.61 9.75 -8.68
C GLU A 557 -14.15 8.70 -7.66
N LYS A 558 -14.26 7.42 -8.05
CA LYS A 558 -13.92 6.27 -7.22
C LYS A 558 -13.09 5.25 -7.97
N HIS A 559 -12.05 4.73 -7.33
CA HIS A 559 -11.10 3.76 -7.89
C HIS A 559 -10.90 2.59 -6.91
N ILE A 560 -10.99 1.34 -7.41
CA ILE A 560 -10.67 0.14 -6.59
C ILE A 560 -9.26 0.27 -6.01
N ALA A 561 -8.33 0.78 -6.83
CA ALA A 561 -7.00 1.16 -6.41
C ALA A 561 -6.40 2.25 -7.33
N THR A 562 -5.59 3.15 -6.79
CA THR A 562 -4.73 4.04 -7.58
C THR A 562 -3.45 4.39 -6.81
N THR A 563 -2.33 4.56 -7.52
CA THR A 563 -1.07 5.01 -6.91
C THR A 563 -1.22 6.40 -6.29
N MET A 564 -0.60 6.59 -5.13
CA MET A 564 -0.38 7.90 -4.53
C MET A 564 1.10 8.08 -4.20
N ASP A 565 1.71 9.13 -4.74
CA ASP A 565 3.06 9.59 -4.41
C ASP A 565 3.08 11.09 -4.07
N GLY A 566 4.19 11.50 -3.47
CA GLY A 566 4.51 12.90 -3.23
C GLY A 566 5.95 13.11 -2.80
N ASP A 567 6.48 14.28 -3.11
CA ASP A 567 7.73 14.77 -2.51
C ASP A 567 7.53 15.04 -1.01
N GLY A 568 8.57 14.78 -0.22
CA GLY A 568 8.58 15.15 1.20
C GLY A 568 8.51 16.68 1.35
N THR A 569 7.51 17.19 2.06
CA THR A 569 7.27 18.64 2.19
C THR A 569 8.23 19.35 3.17
N VAL A 570 9.06 18.57 3.86
CA VAL A 570 10.01 19.01 4.89
C VAL A 570 11.42 18.66 4.44
N ALA A 571 12.39 19.54 4.72
CA ALA A 571 13.80 19.20 4.56
C ALA A 571 14.16 17.99 5.45
N GLY A 572 14.50 16.87 4.82
CA GLY A 572 14.80 15.60 5.49
C GLY A 572 13.62 14.62 5.63
N ASP A 573 12.43 14.97 5.14
CA ASP A 573 11.42 13.98 4.76
C ASP A 573 11.76 13.47 3.36
N LEU A 574 11.77 12.16 3.20
CA LEU A 574 11.95 11.49 1.91
C LEU A 574 10.64 11.51 1.12
N PRO A 575 10.68 11.41 -0.22
CA PRO A 575 9.47 11.21 -1.00
C PRO A 575 8.81 9.89 -0.62
N TYR A 576 7.54 9.73 -0.96
CA TYR A 576 6.80 8.48 -0.81
C TYR A 576 6.14 8.08 -2.13
N SER A 577 5.98 6.79 -2.35
CA SER A 577 5.11 6.24 -3.39
C SER A 577 4.48 4.96 -2.88
N ILE A 578 3.16 4.89 -2.98
CA ILE A 578 2.32 3.77 -2.57
C ILE A 578 1.53 3.37 -3.81
N GLU A 579 2.00 2.35 -4.53
CA GLU A 579 1.30 1.82 -5.70
C GLU A 579 -0.07 1.29 -5.28
N ASP A 580 -1.12 1.62 -6.04
CA ASP A 580 -2.46 1.06 -5.87
C ASP A 580 -3.04 1.17 -4.43
N VAL A 581 -2.99 2.36 -3.82
CA VAL A 581 -3.78 2.67 -2.60
C VAL A 581 -5.25 2.25 -2.82
N PRO A 582 -5.86 1.45 -1.93
CA PRO A 582 -7.14 0.80 -2.20
C PRO A 582 -8.36 1.65 -1.79
N TYR A 583 -9.47 1.40 -2.48
CA TYR A 583 -10.81 1.91 -2.18
C TYR A 583 -10.85 3.44 -2.08
N VAL A 584 -10.32 4.12 -3.09
CA VAL A 584 -10.10 5.57 -3.10
C VAL A 584 -11.33 6.29 -3.65
N ALA A 585 -11.87 7.24 -2.88
CA ALA A 585 -12.98 8.11 -3.27
C ALA A 585 -12.57 9.58 -3.11
N TYR A 586 -12.29 10.27 -4.23
CA TYR A 586 -11.88 11.68 -4.24
C TYR A 586 -13.08 12.61 -4.15
N TYR A 587 -12.97 13.70 -3.39
CA TYR A 587 -14.05 14.68 -3.18
C TYR A 587 -13.63 16.14 -3.42
N ASP A 588 -12.40 16.53 -3.08
CA ASP A 588 -11.84 17.87 -3.33
C ASP A 588 -10.42 17.74 -3.89
N GLY A 589 -10.16 18.19 -5.12
CA GLY A 589 -8.85 18.04 -5.75
C GLY A 589 -8.29 16.61 -5.64
N SER A 590 -7.17 16.48 -4.91
CA SER A 590 -6.49 15.22 -4.55
C SER A 590 -6.86 14.65 -3.17
N TYR A 591 -7.72 15.32 -2.39
CA TYR A 591 -8.23 14.81 -1.12
C TYR A 591 -9.25 13.69 -1.34
N ALA A 592 -9.07 12.58 -0.62
CA ALA A 592 -9.90 11.39 -0.73
C ALA A 592 -10.21 10.74 0.62
N LEU A 593 -11.28 9.95 0.65
CA LEU A 593 -11.43 8.83 1.59
C LEU A 593 -10.68 7.62 0.97
N HIS A 594 -9.85 6.90 1.72
CA HIS A 594 -9.23 5.67 1.21
C HIS A 594 -8.75 4.71 2.31
N GLY A 595 -8.49 3.46 1.94
CA GLY A 595 -7.87 2.48 2.83
C GLY A 595 -6.38 2.76 3.03
N ALA A 596 -5.91 2.71 4.27
CA ALA A 596 -4.50 2.82 4.63
C ALA A 596 -3.99 1.50 5.22
N PHE A 597 -3.39 0.66 4.39
CA PHE A 597 -2.82 -0.63 4.83
C PHE A 597 -1.48 -0.50 5.55
N TRP A 598 -0.85 0.68 5.54
CA TRP A 598 0.52 0.90 6.02
C TRP A 598 0.61 1.40 7.47
N HIS A 599 -0.51 1.62 8.17
CA HIS A 599 -0.52 2.01 9.58
C HIS A 599 -1.81 1.59 10.32
N SER A 600 -1.73 1.50 11.65
CA SER A 600 -2.88 1.24 12.55
C SER A 600 -3.12 2.42 13.52
N ASN A 601 -3.09 3.64 12.98
CA ASN A 601 -3.17 4.90 13.74
C ASN A 601 -4.59 5.50 13.83
N PHE A 602 -5.62 4.78 13.38
CA PHE A 602 -7.02 5.21 13.39
C PHE A 602 -7.45 5.77 14.77
N GLY A 603 -8.27 6.81 14.76
CA GLY A 603 -8.53 7.65 15.93
C GLY A 603 -7.45 8.70 16.19
N ARG A 604 -6.48 8.91 15.29
CA ARG A 604 -5.39 9.90 15.41
C ARG A 604 -4.98 10.45 14.03
N GLU A 605 -4.49 11.68 14.01
CA GLU A 605 -3.96 12.35 12.81
C GLU A 605 -2.72 11.62 12.28
N MET A 606 -2.63 11.43 10.96
CA MET A 606 -1.55 10.65 10.36
C MET A 606 -1.26 10.98 8.89
N SER A 607 -2.24 11.43 8.10
CA SER A 607 -2.12 11.57 6.64
C SER A 607 -1.51 12.92 6.19
N HIS A 608 -1.30 13.06 4.87
CA HIS A 608 -0.97 14.32 4.21
C HIS A 608 -2.22 15.05 3.67
N GLY A 609 -3.38 14.89 4.32
CA GLY A 609 -4.63 15.61 4.01
C GLY A 609 -5.84 14.70 3.82
N CYS A 610 -5.66 13.54 3.16
CA CYS A 610 -6.71 12.53 2.97
C CYS A 610 -7.28 12.00 4.30
N VAL A 611 -8.50 11.44 4.25
CA VAL A 611 -9.10 10.75 5.40
C VAL A 611 -8.78 9.27 5.28
N ASN A 612 -7.76 8.82 6.02
CA ASN A 612 -7.34 7.42 5.99
C ASN A 612 -8.29 6.56 6.84
N LEU A 613 -8.79 5.46 6.28
CA LEU A 613 -9.59 4.44 6.96
C LEU A 613 -8.81 3.13 7.10
N SER A 614 -9.31 2.20 7.93
CA SER A 614 -8.88 0.81 7.81
C SER A 614 -9.26 0.26 6.42
N PRO A 615 -8.57 -0.77 5.91
CA PRO A 615 -8.95 -1.38 4.63
C PRO A 615 -10.39 -1.93 4.59
N LEU A 616 -10.91 -2.43 5.71
CA LEU A 616 -12.29 -2.94 5.82
C LEU A 616 -13.33 -1.80 5.82
N ASP A 617 -13.05 -0.73 6.56
CA ASP A 617 -13.93 0.44 6.63
C ASP A 617 -13.97 1.20 5.30
N ALA A 618 -12.79 1.37 4.68
CA ALA A 618 -12.67 1.93 3.34
C ALA A 618 -13.48 1.14 2.33
N LYS A 619 -13.32 -0.19 2.30
CA LYS A 619 -14.08 -1.11 1.43
C LYS A 619 -15.59 -0.92 1.62
N LYS A 620 -16.07 -0.93 2.87
CA LYS A 620 -17.49 -0.82 3.17
C LYS A 620 -18.08 0.52 2.72
N ILE A 621 -17.43 1.63 3.06
CA ILE A 621 -17.88 2.97 2.66
C ILE A 621 -17.74 3.19 1.14
N PHE A 622 -16.71 2.65 0.51
CA PHE A 622 -16.49 2.71 -0.94
C PHE A 622 -17.58 1.99 -1.74
N PHE A 623 -18.07 0.83 -1.28
CA PHE A 623 -19.14 0.09 -1.97
C PHE A 623 -20.55 0.52 -1.56
N TRP A 624 -20.75 1.10 -0.36
CA TRP A 624 -22.04 1.68 0.06
C TRP A 624 -22.35 3.03 -0.58
N SER A 625 -21.32 3.86 -0.83
CA SER A 625 -21.47 5.21 -1.39
C SER A 625 -21.74 5.24 -2.89
N GLU A 626 -22.20 6.38 -3.38
CA GLU A 626 -22.33 6.71 -4.80
C GLU A 626 -21.11 7.49 -5.33
N PRO A 627 -20.78 7.41 -6.64
CA PRO A 627 -21.45 6.60 -7.67
C PRO A 627 -21.12 5.10 -7.52
N ARG A 628 -22.12 4.22 -7.64
CA ARG A 628 -21.96 2.76 -7.60
C ARG A 628 -20.97 2.30 -8.68
N LEU A 629 -19.97 1.51 -8.29
CA LEU A 629 -19.00 0.93 -9.22
C LEU A 629 -19.62 -0.25 -10.00
N PRO A 630 -19.64 -0.23 -11.35
CA PRO A 630 -20.16 -1.33 -12.16
C PRO A 630 -19.24 -2.56 -12.19
N ARG A 631 -19.77 -3.73 -12.57
CA ARG A 631 -19.04 -5.01 -12.46
C ARG A 631 -17.86 -5.06 -13.43
N GLY A 632 -16.68 -5.38 -12.89
CA GLY A 632 -15.43 -5.49 -13.66
C GLY A 632 -14.76 -4.16 -14.05
N TRP A 633 -15.34 -3.02 -13.66
CA TRP A 633 -14.71 -1.70 -13.80
C TRP A 633 -13.65 -1.50 -12.70
N HIS A 634 -12.61 -0.72 -12.99
CA HIS A 634 -11.58 -0.38 -12.01
C HIS A 634 -11.80 1.00 -11.38
N GLY A 635 -12.48 1.91 -12.08
CA GLY A 635 -12.95 3.17 -11.53
C GLY A 635 -14.15 3.75 -12.27
N VAL A 636 -14.84 4.68 -11.59
CA VAL A 636 -16.11 5.30 -11.99
C VAL A 636 -16.10 6.79 -11.63
N TRP A 637 -16.72 7.61 -12.47
CA TRP A 637 -16.89 9.05 -12.30
C TRP A 637 -18.35 9.41 -11.97
N ALA A 638 -18.55 10.46 -11.18
CA ALA A 638 -19.85 11.07 -10.97
C ALA A 638 -20.32 11.83 -12.21
N THR A 639 -21.62 11.86 -12.44
CA THR A 639 -22.28 12.57 -13.55
C THR A 639 -23.28 13.60 -13.03
N SER A 640 -23.98 14.30 -13.93
CA SER A 640 -25.15 15.11 -13.57
C SER A 640 -26.28 14.29 -12.95
N GLU A 641 -26.46 13.05 -13.40
CA GLU A 641 -27.50 12.12 -12.96
C GLU A 641 -27.12 11.42 -11.65
N ASN A 642 -25.87 10.95 -11.52
CA ASN A 642 -25.32 10.39 -10.29
C ASN A 642 -24.19 11.29 -9.78
N ARG A 643 -24.58 12.28 -8.96
CA ARG A 643 -23.71 13.34 -8.45
C ARG A 643 -22.69 12.88 -7.39
N GLY A 644 -22.72 11.60 -7.01
CA GLY A 644 -21.93 11.04 -5.92
C GLY A 644 -22.41 11.42 -4.52
N THR A 645 -22.04 10.61 -3.53
CA THR A 645 -22.43 10.79 -2.13
C THR A 645 -21.88 12.09 -1.54
N LEU A 646 -22.70 12.80 -0.77
CA LEU A 646 -22.31 13.98 0.02
C LEU A 646 -21.34 13.60 1.15
N ILE A 647 -20.38 14.47 1.44
CA ILE A 647 -19.49 14.37 2.60
C ILE A 647 -19.54 15.71 3.36
N SER A 648 -19.88 15.67 4.64
CA SER A 648 -19.74 16.77 5.59
C SER A 648 -18.46 16.54 6.40
N ILE A 649 -17.50 17.46 6.34
CA ILE A 649 -16.25 17.40 7.11
C ILE A 649 -16.20 18.60 8.05
N HIS A 650 -16.17 18.35 9.36
CA HIS A 650 -16.18 19.39 10.39
C HIS A 650 -15.24 19.04 11.56
N GLU A 651 -15.03 19.98 12.48
CA GLU A 651 -14.32 19.74 13.75
C GLU A 651 -15.22 19.04 14.78
#